data_AF-A0A665TSJ8-F1
#
_entry.id   AF-A0A665TSJ8-F1
#
_cell.length_a   1.000
_cell.length_b   1.000
_cell.length_c   1.000
_cell.angle_alpha   90.00
_cell.angle_beta   90.00
_cell.angle_gamma   90.00
#
_symmetry.space_group_name_H-M   'P 1'
#
loop_
_entity.id
_entity.type
_entity.pdbx_description
1 polymer ?
#
loop_
_entity_poly.entity_id
_entity_poly.type
_entity_poly.pdbx_seq_one_letter_code
_entity_poly.pdbx_strand_id
1 'polypeptide(L)'
;KRDSKTFTIDRLFEAAASGDVRQLDGLYEYLHRNMKKLSDSLCQCDSYGKTALMKALLHLKDNKNDTVELLINISERLGDVQEFVNVAYTNSYYKGQTALHVAIERRNISYVTLLVSKGADVHAKACGKFFQPNDGPYFYFGELPLSLAACTNQADMVDFLMDNEYQRADATLVDSQGNTVLHALVVVTDNSKENTEFITSMYDRILKTTARLHPKLKLEDIKNLKGLTPLKMAAKMGKIALFSHILKREFEDIHTKHLSRKFTEWVYGPVHCSLYDLASVDSFEDNSVVEILVYGSDIPNRHEMLQTEPLSRLLEEKWKKFAGRMFFLNFLVYLMYLIIFTLVAYNKKYGKPPFPLEDTISGYLYVSGQLLTTLANCYFFFRGIIDMKRKRPKLNSLLIDGYYEILFFIQAVLFLISAGLYLSGERKYLGFLVLSLALSWVNLLYFSRGYRHMGIYSVMIQKMILSDILRFLFVYVVFLFGFSAVSLSGKFMYPQNISYTTLQLFKFTIGMGDMEFTDNYEYIEVFYVLLIFYIILTYILLLNMLIALMNRTVEMITMESTSIWKLQRAVTILDMEKRLPGCLRRRFRCGVEKSLGIALRDDRRWCFRVEEVNWNKWNINLGKINEDPGNCLCSHVSSFSTGRSWRGFFLEGSRQRRQQQRDQSTELRPLNTAQV
;
A
#
# COMPACT_ATOMS: atom_id res chain seq x y z
N LYS A 1 -4.20 -15.66 64.93
CA LYS A 1 -4.71 -17.02 64.63
C LYS A 1 -5.99 -16.85 63.81
N ARG A 2 -5.92 -17.01 62.48
CA ARG A 2 -7.10 -16.97 61.59
C ARG A 2 -7.89 -18.26 61.79
N ASP A 3 -9.20 -18.19 61.93
CA ASP A 3 -10.06 -19.38 62.08
C ASP A 3 -9.82 -20.36 60.92
N SER A 4 -9.42 -21.59 61.24
CA SER A 4 -8.92 -22.57 60.28
C SER A 4 -9.98 -23.12 59.32
N LYS A 5 -11.26 -22.78 59.53
CA LYS A 5 -12.41 -23.39 58.83
C LYS A 5 -13.04 -22.53 57.73
N THR A 6 -12.68 -21.25 57.61
CA THR A 6 -13.21 -20.37 56.55
C THR A 6 -12.16 -20.09 55.48
N PHE A 7 -12.54 -20.32 54.22
CA PHE A 7 -11.74 -19.93 53.05
C PHE A 7 -12.22 -18.57 52.54
N THR A 8 -11.39 -17.55 52.73
CA THR A 8 -11.58 -16.25 52.06
C THR A 8 -10.95 -16.27 50.67
N ILE A 9 -11.40 -15.37 49.79
CA ILE A 9 -10.83 -15.18 48.45
C ILE A 9 -9.31 -14.96 48.56
N ASP A 10 -8.86 -14.07 49.44
CA ASP A 10 -7.43 -13.78 49.60
C ASP A 10 -6.62 -15.02 49.97
N ARG A 11 -7.14 -15.88 50.86
CA ARG A 11 -6.48 -17.14 51.24
C ARG A 11 -6.39 -18.11 50.05
N LEU A 12 -7.45 -18.20 49.24
CA LEU A 12 -7.47 -19.03 48.03
C LEU A 12 -6.46 -18.52 46.99
N PHE A 13 -6.38 -17.20 46.79
CA PHE A 13 -5.47 -16.58 45.83
C PHE A 13 -4.01 -16.61 46.29
N GLU A 14 -3.76 -16.49 47.59
CA GLU A 14 -2.43 -16.63 48.20
C GLU A 14 -1.93 -18.08 48.06
N ALA A 15 -2.79 -19.06 48.34
CA ALA A 15 -2.47 -20.48 48.15
C ALA A 15 -2.22 -20.83 46.66
N ALA A 16 -3.05 -20.32 45.75
CA ALA A 16 -2.86 -20.49 44.31
C ALA A 16 -1.54 -19.86 43.82
N ALA A 17 -1.13 -18.72 44.40
CA ALA A 17 0.11 -18.04 44.04
C ALA A 17 1.36 -18.67 44.68
N SER A 18 1.24 -19.23 45.89
CA SER A 18 2.35 -19.88 46.59
C SER A 18 2.70 -21.23 45.96
N GLY A 19 1.71 -21.89 45.35
CA GLY A 19 1.83 -23.23 44.77
C GLY A 19 1.81 -24.34 45.82
N ASP A 20 1.47 -24.02 47.07
CA ASP A 20 1.47 -24.98 48.19
C ASP A 20 0.10 -25.64 48.34
N VAL A 21 0.04 -26.92 47.97
CA VAL A 21 -1.16 -27.76 48.02
C VAL A 21 -1.72 -27.86 49.45
N ARG A 22 -0.86 -27.84 50.47
CA ARG A 22 -1.26 -28.00 51.89
C ARG A 22 -2.15 -26.87 52.38
N GLN A 23 -2.07 -25.69 51.77
CA GLN A 23 -2.89 -24.53 52.15
C GLN A 23 -4.35 -24.67 51.69
N LEU A 24 -4.60 -25.58 50.74
CA LEU A 24 -5.91 -25.89 50.15
C LEU A 24 -6.57 -27.13 50.77
N ASP A 25 -5.93 -27.77 51.75
CA ASP A 25 -6.50 -28.92 52.46
C ASP A 25 -7.82 -28.54 53.16
N GLY A 26 -8.87 -29.31 52.90
CA GLY A 26 -10.23 -29.06 53.40
C GLY A 26 -11.07 -28.09 52.56
N LEU A 27 -10.56 -27.56 51.44
CA LEU A 27 -11.32 -26.68 50.55
C LEU A 27 -12.56 -27.37 49.96
N TYR A 28 -12.43 -28.63 49.53
CA TYR A 28 -13.54 -29.41 49.00
C TYR A 28 -14.68 -29.55 50.01
N GLU A 29 -14.37 -29.93 51.26
CA GLU A 29 -15.38 -30.07 52.32
C GLU A 29 -16.08 -28.73 52.61
N TYR A 30 -15.34 -27.63 52.59
CA TYR A 30 -15.90 -26.30 52.79
C TYR A 30 -16.87 -25.89 51.67
N LEU A 31 -16.50 -26.13 50.42
CA LEU A 31 -17.35 -25.82 49.26
C LEU A 31 -18.60 -26.69 49.23
N HIS A 32 -18.43 -28.00 49.49
CA HIS A 32 -19.54 -28.95 49.51
C HIS A 32 -20.54 -28.66 50.63
N ARG A 33 -20.07 -28.36 51.86
CA ARG A 33 -20.95 -28.01 52.99
C ARG A 33 -21.75 -26.74 52.76
N ASN A 34 -21.20 -25.79 52.00
CA ASN A 34 -21.85 -24.51 51.72
C ASN A 34 -22.63 -24.51 50.40
N MET A 35 -22.69 -25.63 49.67
CA MET A 35 -23.28 -25.74 48.32
C MET A 35 -22.74 -24.68 47.34
N LYS A 36 -21.45 -24.32 47.49
CA LYS A 36 -20.78 -23.33 46.64
C LYS A 36 -19.99 -24.03 45.54
N LYS A 37 -20.03 -23.46 44.35
CA LYS A 37 -19.18 -23.86 43.23
C LYS A 37 -17.92 -23.00 43.16
N LEU A 38 -16.91 -23.50 42.47
CA LEU A 38 -15.68 -22.74 42.18
C LEU A 38 -15.91 -21.71 41.07
N SER A 39 -16.92 -21.91 40.21
CA SER A 39 -17.37 -20.94 39.21
C SER A 39 -18.17 -19.77 39.78
N ASP A 40 -18.72 -19.88 40.98
CA ASP A 40 -19.59 -18.85 41.58
C ASP A 40 -18.88 -17.50 41.76
N SER A 41 -19.66 -16.41 41.63
CA SER A 41 -19.23 -15.01 41.82
C SER A 41 -18.42 -14.77 43.10
N LEU A 42 -18.64 -15.55 44.16
CA LEU A 42 -17.96 -15.43 45.46
C LEU A 42 -16.52 -15.96 45.46
N CYS A 43 -16.14 -16.78 44.48
CA CYS A 43 -14.78 -17.27 44.26
C CYS A 43 -14.04 -16.45 43.19
N GLN A 44 -14.72 -15.48 42.59
CA GLN A 44 -14.18 -14.52 41.64
C GLN A 44 -13.80 -13.24 42.36
N CYS A 45 -12.72 -12.58 41.93
CA CYS A 45 -12.40 -11.26 42.48
C CYS A 45 -13.44 -10.24 41.98
N ASP A 46 -14.18 -9.61 42.91
CA ASP A 46 -15.34 -8.72 42.68
C ASP A 46 -15.12 -7.59 41.66
N SER A 47 -13.85 -7.24 41.38
CA SER A 47 -13.49 -6.15 40.48
C SER A 47 -13.23 -6.58 39.02
N TYR A 48 -12.87 -7.84 38.75
CA TYR A 48 -12.37 -8.24 37.42
C TYR A 48 -12.80 -9.62 36.90
N GLY A 49 -13.46 -10.47 37.71
CA GLY A 49 -13.86 -11.83 37.27
C GLY A 49 -12.71 -12.83 37.19
N LYS A 50 -11.58 -12.54 37.87
CA LYS A 50 -10.41 -13.43 37.91
C LYS A 50 -10.70 -14.66 38.78
N THR A 51 -10.36 -15.85 38.30
CA THR A 51 -10.46 -17.10 39.08
C THR A 51 -9.14 -17.49 39.75
N ALA A 52 -9.22 -18.35 40.77
CA ALA A 52 -8.06 -18.95 41.41
C ALA A 52 -7.19 -19.75 40.42
N LEU A 53 -7.82 -20.40 39.43
CA LEU A 53 -7.13 -21.12 38.34
C LEU A 53 -6.25 -20.17 37.50
N MET A 54 -6.80 -19.03 37.07
CA MET A 54 -6.02 -18.03 36.34
C MET A 54 -4.88 -17.47 37.20
N LYS A 55 -5.09 -17.28 38.51
CA LYS A 55 -4.04 -16.84 39.43
C LYS A 55 -2.92 -17.89 39.54
N ALA A 56 -3.26 -19.17 39.66
CA ALA A 56 -2.28 -20.25 39.71
C ALA A 56 -1.45 -20.35 38.42
N LEU A 57 -2.09 -20.24 37.25
CA LEU A 57 -1.41 -20.25 35.94
C LEU A 57 -0.51 -19.03 35.71
N LEU A 58 -0.80 -17.88 36.33
CA LEU A 58 0.07 -16.70 36.27
C LEU A 58 1.33 -16.84 37.14
N HIS A 59 1.31 -17.70 38.15
CA HIS A 59 2.39 -17.91 39.11
C HIS A 59 2.89 -19.35 39.01
N LEU A 60 3.67 -19.64 37.96
CA LEU A 60 4.36 -20.91 37.78
C LEU A 60 5.77 -20.84 38.38
N LYS A 61 6.16 -21.85 39.16
CA LYS A 61 7.54 -22.07 39.61
C LYS A 61 8.09 -23.25 38.82
N ASP A 62 9.19 -23.07 38.10
CA ASP A 62 9.78 -24.11 37.24
C ASP A 62 8.76 -24.73 36.26
N ASN A 63 7.90 -23.89 35.67
CA ASN A 63 6.79 -24.28 34.78
C ASN A 63 5.77 -25.24 35.40
N LYS A 64 5.72 -25.36 36.73
CA LYS A 64 4.73 -26.18 37.45
C LYS A 64 4.06 -25.40 38.58
N ASN A 65 2.83 -25.79 38.85
CA ASN A 65 2.06 -25.38 40.00
C ASN A 65 1.03 -26.50 40.29
N ASP A 66 1.31 -27.29 41.33
CA ASP A 66 0.51 -28.47 41.69
C ASP A 66 -0.91 -28.08 42.15
N THR A 67 -1.12 -26.82 42.53
CA THR A 67 -2.45 -26.31 42.89
C THR A 67 -3.42 -26.30 41.70
N VAL A 68 -2.93 -26.21 40.46
CA VAL A 68 -3.76 -26.24 39.25
C VAL A 68 -4.49 -27.57 39.12
N GLU A 69 -3.76 -28.68 39.25
CA GLU A 69 -4.32 -30.02 39.18
C GLU A 69 -5.30 -30.29 40.34
N LEU A 70 -4.94 -29.85 41.55
CA LEU A 70 -5.83 -29.96 42.71
C LEU A 70 -7.14 -29.19 42.50
N LEU A 71 -7.09 -27.95 42.02
CA LEU A 71 -8.27 -27.12 41.79
C LEU A 71 -9.20 -27.74 40.73
N ILE A 72 -8.63 -28.29 39.66
CA ILE A 72 -9.38 -29.01 38.63
C ILE A 72 -10.03 -30.27 39.22
N ASN A 73 -9.29 -31.07 40.00
CA ASN A 73 -9.83 -32.28 40.65
C ASN A 73 -10.96 -31.96 41.64
N ILE A 74 -10.86 -30.85 42.39
CA ILE A 74 -11.93 -30.38 43.28
C ILE A 74 -13.16 -29.98 42.47
N SER A 75 -12.98 -29.25 41.37
CA SER A 75 -14.07 -28.88 40.46
C SER A 75 -14.72 -30.09 39.79
N GLU A 76 -13.94 -31.15 39.50
CA GLU A 76 -14.43 -32.41 38.93
C GLU A 76 -15.33 -33.18 39.89
N ARG A 77 -14.95 -33.23 41.17
CA ARG A 77 -15.80 -33.81 42.22
C ARG A 77 -17.07 -33.01 42.46
N LEU A 78 -17.06 -31.70 42.21
CA LEU A 78 -18.22 -30.83 42.33
C LEU A 78 -19.09 -30.79 41.05
N GLY A 79 -18.64 -31.39 39.95
CA GLY A 79 -19.36 -31.43 38.67
C GLY A 79 -19.39 -30.10 37.89
N ASP A 80 -18.43 -29.19 38.13
CA ASP A 80 -18.43 -27.81 37.65
C ASP A 80 -17.25 -27.46 36.71
N VAL A 81 -16.55 -28.48 36.21
CA VAL A 81 -15.24 -28.33 35.52
C VAL A 81 -15.34 -27.47 34.27
N GLN A 82 -16.32 -27.74 33.41
CA GLN A 82 -16.48 -27.02 32.15
C GLN A 82 -16.77 -25.54 32.37
N GLU A 83 -17.60 -25.21 33.36
CA GLU A 83 -17.91 -23.83 33.71
C GLU A 83 -16.69 -23.15 34.33
N PHE A 84 -15.99 -23.83 35.25
CA PHE A 84 -14.81 -23.30 35.94
C PHE A 84 -13.62 -23.01 35.01
N VAL A 85 -13.36 -23.88 34.04
CA VAL A 85 -12.27 -23.72 33.07
C VAL A 85 -12.56 -22.61 32.05
N ASN A 86 -13.84 -22.44 31.69
CA ASN A 86 -14.29 -21.48 30.68
C ASN A 86 -14.67 -20.10 31.25
N VAL A 87 -14.54 -19.88 32.57
CA VAL A 87 -14.71 -18.55 33.15
C VAL A 87 -13.78 -17.57 32.43
N ALA A 88 -14.35 -16.46 31.98
CA ALA A 88 -13.63 -15.40 31.31
C ALA A 88 -13.62 -14.13 32.16
N TYR A 89 -12.57 -13.32 32.01
CA TYR A 89 -12.53 -11.98 32.60
C TYR A 89 -13.72 -11.13 32.12
N THR A 90 -14.38 -10.44 33.05
CA THR A 90 -15.55 -9.60 32.79
C THR A 90 -15.20 -8.13 32.60
N ASN A 91 -14.03 -7.69 33.08
CA ASN A 91 -13.56 -6.31 32.95
C ASN A 91 -13.44 -5.88 31.48
N SER A 92 -13.88 -4.66 31.17
CA SER A 92 -13.70 -4.03 29.86
C SER A 92 -12.27 -4.11 29.29
N TYR A 93 -11.24 -4.10 30.14
CA TYR A 93 -9.84 -4.13 29.70
C TYR A 93 -9.37 -5.51 29.21
N TYR A 94 -9.63 -6.57 29.98
CA TYR A 94 -9.24 -7.97 29.68
C TYR A 94 -10.41 -8.87 29.25
N LYS A 95 -11.54 -8.26 28.84
CA LYS A 95 -12.80 -8.96 28.55
C LYS A 95 -12.59 -10.21 27.69
N GLY A 96 -13.13 -11.34 28.12
CA GLY A 96 -13.12 -12.58 27.34
C GLY A 96 -11.84 -13.42 27.45
N GLN A 97 -10.81 -12.94 28.15
CA GLN A 97 -9.61 -13.77 28.40
C GLN A 97 -9.96 -14.94 29.34
N THR A 98 -9.58 -16.16 28.94
CA THR A 98 -9.81 -17.40 29.71
C THR A 98 -8.51 -17.97 30.29
N ALA A 99 -8.61 -18.98 31.15
CA ALA A 99 -7.45 -19.71 31.67
C ALA A 99 -6.58 -20.32 30.55
N LEU A 100 -7.22 -20.75 29.45
CA LEU A 100 -6.53 -21.27 28.27
C LEU A 100 -5.58 -20.23 27.67
N HIS A 101 -6.04 -18.98 27.45
CA HIS A 101 -5.19 -17.91 26.93
C HIS A 101 -3.93 -17.66 27.78
N VAL A 102 -4.06 -17.76 29.11
CA VAL A 102 -2.94 -17.58 30.04
C VAL A 102 -1.95 -18.75 29.95
N ALA A 103 -2.44 -19.99 29.89
CA ALA A 103 -1.57 -21.16 29.74
C ALA A 103 -0.75 -21.13 28.44
N ILE A 104 -1.38 -20.64 27.36
CA ILE A 104 -0.73 -20.42 26.07
C ILE A 104 0.34 -19.33 26.18
N GLU A 105 0.03 -18.18 26.77
CA GLU A 105 1.00 -17.10 26.95
C GLU A 105 2.25 -17.57 27.71
N ARG A 106 2.07 -18.47 28.68
CA ARG A 106 3.15 -19.08 29.47
C ARG A 106 3.89 -20.22 28.79
N ARG A 107 3.56 -20.58 27.55
CA ARG A 107 4.23 -21.63 26.77
C ARG A 107 4.23 -23.01 27.43
N ASN A 108 3.18 -23.34 28.18
CA ASN A 108 3.10 -24.61 28.90
C ASN A 108 2.10 -25.57 28.24
N ILE A 109 2.62 -26.45 27.38
CA ILE A 109 1.81 -27.41 26.64
C ILE A 109 1.10 -28.41 27.56
N SER A 110 1.70 -28.81 28.68
CA SER A 110 1.11 -29.77 29.61
C SER A 110 -0.18 -29.22 30.21
N TYR A 111 -0.19 -27.97 30.67
CA TYR A 111 -1.41 -27.34 31.16
C TYR A 111 -2.43 -27.08 30.07
N VAL A 112 -2.01 -26.74 28.85
CA VAL A 112 -2.93 -26.62 27.71
C VAL A 112 -3.60 -27.97 27.43
N THR A 113 -2.85 -29.07 27.42
CA THR A 113 -3.41 -30.41 27.22
C THR A 113 -4.39 -30.81 28.32
N LEU A 114 -4.07 -30.49 29.57
CA LEU A 114 -4.93 -30.75 30.72
C LEU A 114 -6.24 -29.96 30.62
N LEU A 115 -6.16 -28.65 30.36
CA LEU A 115 -7.33 -27.78 30.25
C LEU A 115 -8.25 -28.24 29.10
N VAL A 116 -7.69 -28.54 27.92
CA VAL A 116 -8.47 -29.02 26.76
C VAL A 116 -9.10 -30.39 27.04
N SER A 117 -8.38 -31.32 27.68
CA SER A 117 -8.94 -32.63 28.07
C SER A 117 -10.13 -32.52 29.04
N LYS A 118 -10.19 -31.42 29.80
CA LYS A 118 -11.22 -31.13 30.80
C LYS A 118 -12.34 -30.22 30.26
N GLY A 119 -12.36 -29.97 28.95
CA GLY A 119 -13.44 -29.23 28.28
C GLY A 119 -13.22 -27.71 28.18
N ALA A 120 -11.97 -27.24 28.12
CA ALA A 120 -11.67 -25.86 27.77
C ALA A 120 -12.10 -25.54 26.33
N ASP A 121 -12.85 -24.46 26.14
CA ASP A 121 -13.26 -23.99 24.83
C ASP A 121 -12.07 -23.37 24.09
N VAL A 122 -11.65 -24.03 23.00
CA VAL A 122 -10.59 -23.56 22.11
C VAL A 122 -11.01 -22.38 21.22
N HIS A 123 -12.29 -22.00 21.25
CA HIS A 123 -12.86 -20.89 20.48
C HIS A 123 -13.24 -19.66 21.31
N ALA A 124 -12.89 -19.65 22.60
CA ALA A 124 -13.13 -18.51 23.47
C ALA A 124 -12.46 -17.24 22.89
N LYS A 125 -13.17 -16.11 22.86
CA LYS A 125 -12.66 -14.86 22.27
C LYS A 125 -12.29 -13.83 23.32
N ALA A 126 -11.03 -13.40 23.31
CA ALA A 126 -10.51 -12.33 24.15
C ALA A 126 -10.71 -10.95 23.49
N CYS A 127 -11.92 -10.37 23.59
CA CYS A 127 -12.31 -9.11 22.94
C CYS A 127 -12.02 -7.82 23.75
N GLY A 128 -11.28 -7.92 24.86
CA GLY A 128 -10.97 -6.78 25.74
C GLY A 128 -10.22 -5.64 25.04
N LYS A 129 -10.31 -4.42 25.60
CA LYS A 129 -9.62 -3.23 25.04
C LYS A 129 -8.10 -3.43 24.93
N PHE A 130 -7.48 -4.22 25.80
CA PHE A 130 -6.05 -4.55 25.73
C PHE A 130 -5.68 -5.37 24.49
N PHE A 131 -6.62 -6.17 23.99
CA PHE A 131 -6.41 -7.06 22.85
C PHE A 131 -6.80 -6.45 21.51
N GLN A 132 -7.22 -5.18 21.50
CA GLN A 132 -7.59 -4.44 20.29
C GLN A 132 -6.53 -3.37 19.97
N PRO A 133 -6.30 -3.07 18.68
CA PRO A 133 -5.38 -2.00 18.30
C PRO A 133 -5.89 -0.63 18.76
N ASN A 134 -5.14 0.01 19.65
CA ASN A 134 -5.44 1.32 20.26
C ASN A 134 -4.16 2.19 20.31
N ASP A 135 -4.27 3.48 20.61
CA ASP A 135 -3.08 4.37 20.69
C ASP A 135 -2.16 4.10 21.90
N GLY A 136 -2.63 3.31 22.89
CA GLY A 136 -1.86 2.93 24.09
C GLY A 136 -1.11 1.60 23.95
N PRO A 137 -0.57 1.03 25.06
CA PRO A 137 -0.02 -0.32 25.04
C PRO A 137 -1.15 -1.33 24.82
N TYR A 138 -1.09 -2.07 23.72
CA TYR A 138 -2.01 -3.16 23.37
C TYR A 138 -1.24 -4.35 22.82
N PHE A 139 -1.89 -5.51 22.85
CA PHE A 139 -1.37 -6.74 22.25
C PHE A 139 -2.46 -7.42 21.41
N TYR A 140 -2.47 -7.13 20.11
CA TYR A 140 -3.43 -7.73 19.18
C TYR A 140 -2.90 -9.05 18.63
N PHE A 141 -3.68 -10.13 18.78
CA PHE A 141 -3.35 -11.45 18.26
C PHE A 141 -4.54 -12.16 17.58
N GLY A 142 -5.66 -11.47 17.32
CA GLY A 142 -6.84 -12.07 16.68
C GLY A 142 -7.82 -12.78 17.63
N GLU A 143 -7.81 -12.43 18.92
CA GLU A 143 -8.77 -12.85 19.97
C GLU A 143 -8.88 -14.35 20.29
N LEU A 144 -8.41 -15.25 19.41
CA LEU A 144 -8.57 -16.70 19.54
C LEU A 144 -7.32 -17.35 20.16
N PRO A 145 -7.47 -18.47 20.89
CA PRO A 145 -6.36 -19.26 21.42
C PRO A 145 -5.39 -19.74 20.33
N LEU A 146 -5.93 -20.21 19.19
CA LEU A 146 -5.12 -20.66 18.06
C LEU A 146 -4.30 -19.52 17.45
N SER A 147 -4.89 -18.32 17.31
CA SER A 147 -4.18 -17.17 16.77
C SER A 147 -3.15 -16.61 17.75
N LEU A 148 -3.41 -16.69 19.06
CA LEU A 148 -2.42 -16.38 20.10
C LEU A 148 -1.19 -17.31 20.02
N ALA A 149 -1.43 -18.62 19.90
CA ALA A 149 -0.37 -19.63 19.77
C ALA A 149 0.52 -19.36 18.54
N ALA A 150 -0.11 -19.03 17.41
CA ALA A 150 0.58 -18.70 16.18
C ALA A 150 1.41 -17.41 16.30
N CYS A 151 0.82 -16.34 16.85
CA CYS A 151 1.49 -15.05 17.02
C CYS A 151 2.66 -15.08 18.03
N THR A 152 2.66 -16.02 18.98
CA THR A 152 3.70 -16.15 20.02
C THR A 152 4.82 -17.14 19.66
N ASN A 153 4.83 -17.62 18.41
CA ASN A 153 5.80 -18.58 17.87
C ASN A 153 5.81 -19.94 18.59
N GLN A 154 4.64 -20.53 18.84
CA GLN A 154 4.50 -21.81 19.55
C GLN A 154 3.99 -22.90 18.62
N ALA A 155 4.89 -23.48 17.82
CA ALA A 155 4.50 -24.36 16.73
C ALA A 155 3.92 -25.71 17.22
N ASP A 156 4.48 -26.29 18.28
CA ASP A 156 3.99 -27.53 18.88
C ASP A 156 2.58 -27.36 19.46
N MET A 157 2.31 -26.17 19.99
CA MET A 157 1.02 -25.84 20.57
C MET A 157 -0.05 -25.60 19.52
N VAL A 158 0.33 -25.03 18.36
CA VAL A 158 -0.55 -24.91 17.18
C VAL A 158 -0.93 -26.29 16.65
N ASP A 159 0.04 -27.19 16.51
CA ASP A 159 -0.22 -28.56 16.07
C ASP A 159 -1.14 -29.30 17.04
N PHE A 160 -0.90 -29.17 18.35
CA PHE A 160 -1.78 -29.75 19.36
C PHE A 160 -3.21 -29.19 19.28
N LEU A 161 -3.38 -27.88 19.15
CA LEU A 161 -4.71 -27.27 19.07
C LEU A 161 -5.47 -27.68 17.80
N MET A 162 -4.78 -27.88 16.68
CA MET A 162 -5.40 -28.27 15.41
C MET A 162 -5.67 -29.77 15.30
N ASP A 163 -4.83 -30.62 15.90
CA ASP A 163 -4.83 -32.08 15.72
C ASP A 163 -5.24 -32.87 16.97
N ASN A 164 -5.95 -32.25 17.91
CA ASN A 164 -6.41 -32.93 19.12
C ASN A 164 -7.62 -33.87 18.86
N GLU A 165 -7.82 -34.78 19.82
CA GLU A 165 -8.95 -35.74 19.83
C GLU A 165 -10.22 -35.16 20.49
N TYR A 166 -10.06 -34.14 21.35
CA TYR A 166 -11.14 -33.53 22.09
C TYR A 166 -11.90 -32.51 21.23
N GLN A 167 -11.43 -31.25 21.18
CA GLN A 167 -12.06 -30.16 20.43
C GLN A 167 -11.04 -29.47 19.52
N ARG A 168 -11.14 -29.74 18.22
CA ARG A 168 -10.20 -29.21 17.22
C ARG A 168 -10.40 -27.72 16.99
N ALA A 169 -9.29 -26.99 16.98
CA ALA A 169 -9.30 -25.57 16.67
C ALA A 169 -9.53 -25.35 15.16
N ASP A 170 -10.72 -24.86 14.79
CA ASP A 170 -11.04 -24.44 13.43
C ASP A 170 -10.31 -23.13 13.06
N ALA A 171 -9.47 -23.22 12.04
CA ALA A 171 -8.70 -22.09 11.51
C ALA A 171 -9.57 -21.10 10.71
N THR A 172 -10.81 -21.45 10.35
CA THR A 172 -11.74 -20.57 9.61
C THR A 172 -12.41 -19.53 10.49
N LEU A 173 -12.37 -19.72 11.81
CA LEU A 173 -13.01 -18.82 12.74
C LEU A 173 -12.37 -17.42 12.70
N VAL A 174 -13.23 -16.44 12.91
CA VAL A 174 -12.89 -15.03 12.81
C VAL A 174 -13.04 -14.32 14.15
N ASP A 175 -12.21 -13.32 14.36
CA ASP A 175 -12.29 -12.39 15.49
C ASP A 175 -13.42 -11.36 15.32
N SER A 176 -13.53 -10.40 16.23
CA SER A 176 -14.54 -9.33 16.16
C SER A 176 -14.36 -8.37 14.96
N GLN A 177 -13.18 -8.34 14.33
CA GLN A 177 -12.87 -7.56 13.13
C GLN A 177 -13.06 -8.39 11.83
N GLY A 178 -13.47 -9.66 11.94
CA GLY A 178 -13.57 -10.60 10.83
C GLY A 178 -12.21 -11.15 10.38
N ASN A 179 -11.15 -10.94 11.14
CA ASN A 179 -9.81 -11.43 10.82
C ASN A 179 -9.69 -12.90 11.26
N THR A 180 -9.15 -13.73 10.35
CA THR A 180 -8.75 -15.12 10.66
C THR A 180 -7.35 -15.15 11.31
N VAL A 181 -6.88 -16.33 11.69
CA VAL A 181 -5.51 -16.54 12.19
C VAL A 181 -4.45 -15.98 11.23
N LEU A 182 -4.65 -16.16 9.92
CA LEU A 182 -3.73 -15.65 8.90
C LEU A 182 -3.70 -14.11 8.86
N HIS A 183 -4.85 -13.46 9.06
CA HIS A 183 -4.90 -12.01 9.15
C HIS A 183 -4.21 -11.51 10.42
N ALA A 184 -4.38 -12.19 11.55
CA ALA A 184 -3.71 -11.84 12.81
C ALA A 184 -2.18 -11.88 12.67
N LEU A 185 -1.63 -12.92 12.03
CA LEU A 185 -0.20 -13.01 11.72
C LEU A 185 0.28 -11.82 10.89
N VAL A 186 -0.49 -11.39 9.90
CA VAL A 186 -0.16 -10.20 9.07
C VAL A 186 -0.09 -8.93 9.91
N VAL A 187 -0.96 -8.76 10.91
CA VAL A 187 -0.94 -7.58 11.79
C VAL A 187 0.30 -7.57 12.69
N VAL A 188 0.66 -8.73 13.26
CA VAL A 188 1.81 -8.87 14.18
C VAL A 188 3.16 -8.78 13.46
N THR A 189 3.19 -9.11 12.17
CA THR A 189 4.42 -9.05 11.36
C THR A 189 5.03 -7.66 11.40
N ASP A 190 6.31 -7.55 11.70
CA ASP A 190 7.11 -6.35 11.42
C ASP A 190 8.06 -6.60 10.24
N ASN A 191 8.77 -5.57 9.79
CA ASN A 191 9.75 -5.71 8.70
C ASN A 191 11.14 -6.18 9.22
N SER A 192 11.23 -6.69 10.45
CA SER A 192 12.46 -7.31 10.96
C SER A 192 12.62 -8.73 10.40
N LYS A 193 13.87 -9.17 10.26
CA LYS A 193 14.19 -10.47 9.65
C LYS A 193 13.74 -11.63 10.53
N GLU A 194 14.01 -11.57 11.83
CA GLU A 194 13.67 -12.64 12.79
C GLU A 194 12.16 -12.85 12.89
N ASN A 195 11.41 -11.75 12.99
CA ASN A 195 9.95 -11.81 13.07
C ASN A 195 9.35 -12.40 11.78
N THR A 196 9.88 -11.96 10.63
CA THR A 196 9.45 -12.47 9.33
C THR A 196 9.70 -13.98 9.21
N GLU A 197 10.88 -14.48 9.59
CA GLU A 197 11.23 -15.89 9.43
C GLU A 197 10.29 -16.79 10.23
N PHE A 198 10.02 -16.48 11.50
CA PHE A 198 9.09 -17.28 12.27
C PHE A 198 7.65 -17.17 11.73
N ILE A 199 7.19 -15.97 11.35
CA ILE A 199 5.83 -15.81 10.83
C ILE A 199 5.64 -16.57 9.53
N THR A 200 6.60 -16.51 8.61
CA THR A 200 6.54 -17.26 7.34
C THR A 200 6.48 -18.76 7.61
N SER A 201 7.31 -19.27 8.53
CA SER A 201 7.27 -20.68 8.94
C SER A 201 5.93 -21.09 9.55
N MET A 202 5.34 -20.24 10.41
CA MET A 202 4.08 -20.49 11.09
C MET A 202 2.89 -20.43 10.12
N TYR A 203 2.92 -19.45 9.21
CA TYR A 203 1.93 -19.28 8.16
C TYR A 203 1.87 -20.51 7.26
N ASP A 204 3.03 -21.01 6.83
CA ASP A 204 3.13 -22.22 6.01
C ASP A 204 2.71 -23.48 6.79
N ARG A 205 3.07 -23.60 8.08
CA ARG A 205 2.64 -24.72 8.93
C ARG A 205 1.12 -24.79 9.07
N ILE A 206 0.46 -23.67 9.39
CA ILE A 206 -1.01 -23.61 9.51
C ILE A 206 -1.68 -23.97 8.18
N LEU A 207 -1.15 -23.50 7.05
CA LEU A 207 -1.67 -23.86 5.73
C LEU A 207 -1.54 -25.35 5.44
N LYS A 208 -0.37 -25.95 5.70
CA LYS A 208 -0.14 -27.40 5.50
C LYS A 208 -1.07 -28.24 6.38
N THR A 209 -1.20 -27.88 7.67
CA THR A 209 -2.08 -28.58 8.61
C THR A 209 -3.55 -28.45 8.20
N THR A 210 -3.98 -27.25 7.79
CA THR A 210 -5.35 -27.03 7.30
C THR A 210 -5.63 -27.82 6.02
N ALA A 211 -4.68 -27.90 5.09
CA ALA A 211 -4.82 -28.68 3.86
C ALA A 211 -4.97 -30.19 4.16
N ARG A 212 -4.24 -30.68 5.16
CA ARG A 212 -4.31 -32.07 5.62
C ARG A 212 -5.67 -32.39 6.24
N LEU A 213 -6.19 -31.51 7.10
CA LEU A 213 -7.46 -31.70 7.81
C LEU A 213 -8.68 -31.43 6.93
N HIS A 214 -8.63 -30.38 6.11
CA HIS A 214 -9.75 -29.91 5.28
C HIS A 214 -9.29 -29.60 3.84
N PRO A 215 -9.12 -30.62 2.97
CA PRO A 215 -8.59 -30.44 1.61
C PRO A 215 -9.42 -29.53 0.68
N LYS A 216 -10.71 -29.32 0.98
CA LYS A 216 -11.62 -28.50 0.16
C LYS A 216 -11.56 -27.02 0.50
N LEU A 217 -11.00 -26.65 1.65
CA LEU A 217 -11.06 -25.31 2.20
C LEU A 217 -9.84 -24.49 1.75
N LYS A 218 -10.09 -23.33 1.12
CA LYS A 218 -9.05 -22.34 0.79
C LYS A 218 -9.02 -21.24 1.84
N LEU A 219 -8.15 -21.40 2.85
CA LEU A 219 -8.06 -20.49 3.98
C LEU A 219 -7.69 -19.04 3.57
N GLU A 220 -6.90 -18.87 2.51
CA GLU A 220 -6.46 -17.55 2.02
C GLU A 220 -7.56 -16.74 1.30
N ASP A 221 -8.63 -17.39 0.85
CA ASP A 221 -9.72 -16.73 0.12
C ASP A 221 -10.75 -16.09 1.07
N ILE A 222 -10.69 -16.41 2.36
CA ILE A 222 -11.56 -15.83 3.39
C ILE A 222 -11.21 -14.35 3.55
N LYS A 223 -12.25 -13.51 3.51
CA LYS A 223 -12.12 -12.05 3.62
C LYS A 223 -12.57 -11.59 5.00
N ASN A 224 -11.93 -10.54 5.49
CA ASN A 224 -12.38 -9.86 6.70
C ASN A 224 -13.60 -8.95 6.47
N LEU A 225 -14.08 -8.27 7.53
CA LEU A 225 -15.20 -7.32 7.43
C LEU A 225 -14.93 -6.15 6.47
N LYS A 226 -13.65 -5.84 6.20
CA LYS A 226 -13.22 -4.82 5.22
C LYS A 226 -13.11 -5.37 3.80
N GLY A 227 -13.47 -6.63 3.56
CA GLY A 227 -13.38 -7.30 2.26
C GLY A 227 -11.95 -7.62 1.80
N LEU A 228 -10.98 -7.62 2.71
CA LEU A 228 -9.56 -7.89 2.43
C LEU A 228 -9.25 -9.36 2.74
N THR A 229 -8.53 -10.02 1.85
CA THR A 229 -7.87 -11.32 2.11
C THR A 229 -6.55 -11.07 2.87
N PRO A 230 -5.89 -12.11 3.43
CA PRO A 230 -4.61 -11.93 4.11
C PRO A 230 -3.55 -11.27 3.22
N LEU A 231 -3.51 -11.64 1.92
CA LEU A 231 -2.63 -11.00 0.94
C LEU A 231 -2.96 -9.51 0.73
N LYS A 232 -4.25 -9.17 0.58
CA LYS A 232 -4.68 -7.78 0.43
C LYS A 232 -4.43 -6.96 1.70
N MET A 233 -4.52 -7.59 2.87
CA MET A 233 -4.19 -6.95 4.16
C MET A 233 -2.67 -6.71 4.28
N ALA A 234 -1.83 -7.68 3.91
CA ALA A 234 -0.37 -7.52 3.92
C ALA A 234 0.06 -6.38 3.01
N ALA A 235 -0.56 -6.27 1.82
CA ALA A 235 -0.39 -5.15 0.91
C ALA A 235 -0.80 -3.82 1.55
N LYS A 236 -1.96 -3.76 2.22
CA LYS A 236 -2.47 -2.53 2.86
C LYS A 236 -1.64 -2.09 4.08
N MET A 237 -1.05 -3.02 4.81
CA MET A 237 -0.22 -2.71 5.99
C MET A 237 1.25 -2.44 5.66
N GLY A 238 1.69 -2.68 4.42
CA GLY A 238 3.07 -2.45 4.00
C GLY A 238 4.06 -3.49 4.52
N LYS A 239 3.61 -4.75 4.72
CA LYS A 239 4.44 -5.84 5.24
C LYS A 239 5.15 -6.57 4.10
N ILE A 240 6.31 -6.05 3.70
CA ILE A 240 6.98 -6.41 2.44
C ILE A 240 7.40 -7.87 2.41
N ALA A 241 8.01 -8.34 3.51
CA ALA A 241 8.66 -9.64 3.53
C ALA A 241 7.64 -10.79 3.51
N LEU A 242 6.60 -10.73 4.35
CA LEU A 242 5.48 -11.66 4.31
C LEU A 242 4.72 -11.58 2.97
N PHE A 243 4.51 -10.37 2.44
CA PHE A 243 3.89 -10.18 1.13
C PHE A 243 4.68 -10.87 0.01
N SER A 244 6.00 -10.68 0.00
CA SER A 244 6.91 -11.32 -0.96
C SER A 244 6.91 -12.85 -0.78
N HIS A 245 6.89 -13.34 0.46
CA HIS A 245 6.81 -14.77 0.77
C HIS A 245 5.55 -15.40 0.18
N ILE A 246 4.37 -14.82 0.46
CA ILE A 246 3.09 -15.34 -0.04
C ILE A 246 3.11 -15.40 -1.58
N LEU A 247 3.59 -14.36 -2.27
CA LEU A 247 3.65 -14.33 -3.74
C LEU A 247 4.64 -15.33 -4.34
N LYS A 248 5.79 -15.55 -3.68
CA LYS A 248 6.86 -16.43 -4.17
C LYS A 248 6.77 -17.86 -3.63
N ARG A 249 5.72 -18.19 -2.88
CA ARG A 249 5.58 -19.47 -2.20
C ARG A 249 5.44 -20.65 -3.16
N GLU A 250 6.28 -21.66 -2.94
CA GLU A 250 6.31 -22.93 -3.66
C GLU A 250 6.38 -24.08 -2.64
N PHE A 251 5.37 -24.95 -2.65
CA PHE A 251 5.34 -26.22 -1.92
C PHE A 251 5.71 -27.37 -2.86
N GLU A 252 6.60 -28.25 -2.38
CA GLU A 252 7.04 -29.45 -3.09
C GLU A 252 6.08 -30.63 -2.90
N ASP A 253 5.41 -30.73 -1.75
CA ASP A 253 4.54 -31.87 -1.43
C ASP A 253 3.31 -31.91 -2.35
N ILE A 254 3.02 -33.08 -2.94
CA ILE A 254 1.93 -33.28 -3.91
C ILE A 254 0.56 -32.84 -3.34
N HIS A 255 0.30 -33.13 -2.06
CA HIS A 255 -0.95 -32.80 -1.39
C HIS A 255 -1.11 -31.29 -1.13
N THR A 256 -0.02 -30.54 -0.97
CA THR A 256 -0.04 -29.10 -0.65
C THR A 256 0.33 -28.22 -1.85
N LYS A 257 0.74 -28.82 -2.98
CA LYS A 257 1.09 -28.13 -4.24
C LYS A 257 -0.02 -27.21 -4.76
N HIS A 258 -1.28 -27.52 -4.48
CA HIS A 258 -2.40 -26.66 -4.85
C HIS A 258 -2.42 -25.33 -4.06
N LEU A 259 -1.70 -25.20 -2.95
CA LEU A 259 -1.58 -23.95 -2.19
C LEU A 259 -0.42 -23.07 -2.68
N SER A 260 0.45 -23.59 -3.54
CA SER A 260 1.54 -22.83 -4.14
C SER A 260 1.01 -21.69 -5.00
N ARG A 261 1.73 -20.57 -5.02
CA ARG A 261 1.47 -19.44 -5.92
C ARG A 261 2.53 -19.30 -7.00
N LYS A 262 3.75 -19.77 -6.72
CA LYS A 262 4.82 -19.94 -7.70
C LYS A 262 4.91 -21.39 -8.11
N PHE A 263 4.94 -21.63 -9.41
CA PHE A 263 5.15 -22.95 -9.99
C PHE A 263 6.29 -22.90 -11.00
N THR A 264 7.18 -23.87 -10.97
CA THR A 264 8.25 -23.99 -11.95
C THR A 264 7.73 -24.75 -13.18
N GLU A 265 7.57 -24.04 -14.31
CA GLU A 265 7.08 -24.65 -15.56
C GLU A 265 8.17 -25.54 -16.16
N TRP A 266 9.36 -24.98 -16.40
CA TRP A 266 10.53 -25.73 -16.87
C TRP A 266 11.81 -25.04 -16.36
N VAL A 267 12.88 -25.82 -16.33
CA VAL A 267 14.23 -25.35 -15.95
C VAL A 267 15.22 -25.91 -16.94
N TYR A 268 15.98 -25.01 -17.57
CA TYR A 268 17.08 -25.33 -18.47
C TYR A 268 18.37 -24.66 -17.98
N GLY A 269 19.18 -25.42 -17.24
CA GLY A 269 20.39 -24.90 -16.60
C GLY A 269 20.09 -23.68 -15.72
N PRO A 270 20.72 -22.52 -15.96
CA PRO A 270 20.47 -21.30 -15.18
C PRO A 270 19.16 -20.58 -15.53
N VAL A 271 18.44 -21.00 -16.58
CA VAL A 271 17.19 -20.36 -17.01
C VAL A 271 16.00 -21.10 -16.42
N HIS A 272 15.21 -20.40 -15.61
CA HIS A 272 14.02 -20.91 -14.97
C HIS A 272 12.79 -20.18 -15.51
N CYS A 273 11.78 -20.94 -15.92
CA CYS A 273 10.47 -20.39 -16.26
C CYS A 273 9.51 -20.65 -15.11
N SER A 274 9.10 -19.58 -14.42
CA SER A 274 8.18 -19.62 -13.29
C SER A 274 6.81 -19.07 -13.69
N LEU A 275 5.75 -19.74 -13.24
CA LEU A 275 4.36 -19.32 -13.36
C LEU A 275 3.89 -18.80 -12.00
N TYR A 276 3.43 -17.55 -11.98
CA TYR A 276 2.87 -16.90 -10.79
C TYR A 276 1.35 -16.81 -10.89
N ASP A 277 0.63 -17.23 -9.86
CA ASP A 277 -0.82 -17.08 -9.77
C ASP A 277 -1.23 -15.59 -9.68
N LEU A 278 -2.14 -15.16 -10.56
CA LEU A 278 -2.63 -13.79 -10.62
C LEU A 278 -3.91 -13.56 -9.81
N ALA A 279 -4.48 -14.59 -9.18
CA ALA A 279 -5.67 -14.47 -8.35
C ALA A 279 -5.48 -13.39 -7.27
N SER A 280 -6.45 -12.48 -7.12
CA SER A 280 -6.40 -11.30 -6.24
C SER A 280 -5.31 -10.25 -6.52
N VAL A 281 -4.37 -10.53 -7.42
CA VAL A 281 -3.25 -9.65 -7.76
C VAL A 281 -3.57 -8.76 -8.95
N ASP A 282 -4.07 -9.35 -10.04
CA ASP A 282 -4.36 -8.61 -11.27
C ASP A 282 -5.55 -7.66 -11.09
N SER A 283 -5.47 -6.51 -11.75
CA SER A 283 -6.48 -5.45 -11.68
C SER A 283 -7.83 -5.85 -12.23
N PHE A 284 -7.94 -6.97 -12.97
CA PHE A 284 -9.23 -7.48 -13.45
C PHE A 284 -10.23 -7.73 -12.31
N GLU A 285 -9.76 -8.09 -11.12
CA GLU A 285 -10.58 -8.20 -9.92
C GLU A 285 -10.72 -6.87 -9.19
N ASP A 286 -11.92 -6.60 -8.65
CA ASP A 286 -12.15 -5.42 -7.82
C ASP A 286 -11.35 -5.49 -6.51
N ASN A 287 -10.80 -4.34 -6.08
CA ASN A 287 -9.91 -4.21 -4.93
C ASN A 287 -8.70 -5.16 -5.04
N SER A 288 -8.10 -5.25 -6.23
CA SER A 288 -6.88 -6.03 -6.43
C SER A 288 -5.70 -5.50 -5.59
N VAL A 289 -4.70 -6.34 -5.36
CA VAL A 289 -3.47 -5.95 -4.67
C VAL A 289 -2.80 -4.76 -5.37
N VAL A 290 -2.74 -4.76 -6.71
CA VAL A 290 -2.13 -3.66 -7.46
C VAL A 290 -2.92 -2.37 -7.29
N GLU A 291 -4.25 -2.43 -7.27
CA GLU A 291 -5.07 -1.25 -6.97
C GLU A 291 -4.87 -0.74 -5.54
N ILE A 292 -4.84 -1.62 -4.55
CA ILE A 292 -4.61 -1.25 -3.14
C ILE A 292 -3.25 -0.57 -2.98
N LEU A 293 -2.19 -1.12 -3.58
CA LEU A 293 -0.84 -0.54 -3.51
C LEU A 293 -0.72 0.79 -4.25
N VAL A 294 -1.48 0.98 -5.33
CA VAL A 294 -1.41 2.19 -6.18
C VAL A 294 -2.28 3.33 -5.66
N TYR A 295 -3.43 3.05 -5.04
CA TYR A 295 -4.31 4.09 -4.47
C TYR A 295 -4.17 4.24 -2.96
N GLY A 296 -3.53 3.28 -2.26
CA GLY A 296 -3.24 3.36 -0.84
C GLY A 296 -2.03 4.25 -0.54
N SER A 297 -2.27 5.55 -0.37
CA SER A 297 -1.23 6.53 -0.03
C SER A 297 -0.64 6.36 1.36
N ASP A 298 -1.40 5.76 2.28
CA ASP A 298 -1.02 5.59 3.69
C ASP A 298 -0.08 4.40 3.95
N ILE A 299 0.26 3.64 2.90
CA ILE A 299 0.99 2.39 3.02
C ILE A 299 2.50 2.66 3.09
N PRO A 300 3.20 2.26 4.18
CA PRO A 300 4.64 2.39 4.26
C PRO A 300 5.32 1.49 3.21
N ASN A 301 6.46 1.94 2.65
CA ASN A 301 7.31 1.18 1.71
C ASN A 301 6.61 0.60 0.47
N ARG A 302 5.45 1.14 0.07
CA ARG A 302 4.70 0.67 -1.11
C ARG A 302 5.49 0.66 -2.42
N HIS A 303 6.46 1.57 -2.57
CA HIS A 303 7.31 1.65 -3.76
C HIS A 303 8.30 0.48 -3.85
N GLU A 304 8.69 -0.11 -2.72
CA GLU A 304 9.50 -1.32 -2.66
C GLU A 304 8.63 -2.56 -2.92
N MET A 305 7.40 -2.59 -2.39
CA MET A 305 6.44 -3.67 -2.66
C MET A 305 6.15 -3.84 -4.15
N LEU A 306 5.99 -2.75 -4.91
CA LEU A 306 5.78 -2.82 -6.37
C LEU A 306 6.99 -3.33 -7.15
N GLN A 307 8.18 -3.34 -6.54
CA GLN A 307 9.38 -3.88 -7.16
C GLN A 307 9.52 -5.39 -6.98
N THR A 308 8.78 -5.97 -6.03
CA THR A 308 8.73 -7.41 -5.85
C THR A 308 8.24 -8.09 -7.13
N GLU A 309 8.85 -9.21 -7.48
CA GLU A 309 8.33 -10.11 -8.52
C GLU A 309 7.15 -10.88 -7.91
N PRO A 310 6.02 -11.05 -8.63
CA PRO A 310 5.81 -10.85 -10.06
C PRO A 310 5.35 -9.45 -10.50
N LEU A 311 5.05 -8.54 -9.57
CA LEU A 311 4.39 -7.26 -9.87
C LEU A 311 5.19 -6.38 -10.82
N SER A 312 6.50 -6.27 -10.61
CA SER A 312 7.37 -5.45 -11.44
C SER A 312 7.33 -5.86 -12.92
N ARG A 313 7.48 -7.16 -13.19
CA ARG A 313 7.41 -7.76 -14.53
C ARG A 313 6.00 -7.66 -15.13
N LEU A 314 4.96 -7.87 -14.32
CA LEU A 314 3.57 -7.74 -14.75
C LEU A 314 3.27 -6.32 -15.27
N LEU A 315 3.71 -5.29 -14.54
CA LEU A 315 3.53 -3.89 -14.94
C LEU A 315 4.35 -3.53 -16.19
N GLU A 316 5.55 -4.08 -16.34
CA GLU A 316 6.35 -3.90 -17.55
C GLU A 316 5.70 -4.50 -18.80
N GLU A 317 5.13 -5.71 -18.70
CA GLU A 317 4.40 -6.35 -19.78
C GLU A 317 3.13 -5.57 -20.15
N LYS A 318 2.36 -5.10 -19.16
CA LYS A 318 1.20 -4.23 -19.41
C LYS A 318 1.58 -2.96 -20.17
N TRP A 319 2.71 -2.36 -19.81
CA TRP A 319 3.22 -1.18 -20.53
C TRP A 319 3.56 -1.48 -21.99
N LYS A 320 4.30 -2.56 -22.26
CA LYS A 320 4.69 -2.94 -23.63
C LYS A 320 3.50 -3.31 -24.50
N LYS A 321 2.49 -3.99 -23.93
CA LYS A 321 1.34 -4.52 -24.68
C LYS A 321 0.36 -3.45 -25.11
N PHE A 322 -0.04 -2.54 -24.20
CA PHE A 322 -1.05 -1.52 -24.50
C PHE A 322 -0.74 -0.13 -23.94
N ALA A 323 -0.32 -0.02 -22.67
CA ALA A 323 -0.34 1.27 -21.99
C ALA A 323 0.64 2.27 -22.62
N GLY A 324 1.82 1.83 -23.08
CA GLY A 324 2.78 2.72 -23.74
C GLY A 324 2.25 3.29 -25.06
N ARG A 325 1.55 2.50 -25.87
CA ARG A 325 0.96 2.95 -27.14
C ARG A 325 -0.20 3.93 -26.91
N MET A 326 -1.08 3.61 -25.96
CA MET A 326 -2.16 4.52 -25.58
C MET A 326 -1.66 5.82 -24.95
N PHE A 327 -0.62 5.73 -24.12
CA PHE A 327 -0.01 6.90 -23.49
C PHE A 327 0.60 7.84 -24.52
N PHE A 328 1.31 7.30 -25.52
CA PHE A 328 1.85 8.09 -26.63
C PHE A 328 0.74 8.71 -27.50
N LEU A 329 -0.35 7.98 -27.76
CA LEU A 329 -1.50 8.55 -28.48
C LEU A 329 -2.16 9.67 -27.68
N ASN A 330 -2.32 9.52 -26.36
CA ASN A 330 -2.84 10.57 -25.50
C ASN A 330 -1.93 11.81 -25.47
N PHE A 331 -0.60 11.62 -25.51
CA PHE A 331 0.35 12.72 -25.66
C PHE A 331 0.12 13.49 -26.96
N LEU A 332 -0.03 12.79 -28.08
CA LEU A 332 -0.27 13.43 -29.38
C LEU A 332 -1.60 14.19 -29.41
N VAL A 333 -2.67 13.60 -28.87
CA VAL A 333 -3.98 14.29 -28.73
C VAL A 333 -3.87 15.53 -27.85
N TYR A 334 -3.12 15.46 -26.75
CA TYR A 334 -2.91 16.61 -25.88
C TYR A 334 -2.10 17.72 -26.55
N LEU A 335 -1.06 17.36 -27.31
CA LEU A 335 -0.28 18.32 -28.10
C LEU A 335 -1.16 19.04 -29.14
N MET A 336 -2.05 18.30 -29.83
CA MET A 336 -3.02 18.89 -30.74
C MET A 336 -3.98 19.84 -30.02
N TYR A 337 -4.47 19.47 -28.84
CA TYR A 337 -5.27 20.36 -27.99
C TYR A 337 -4.52 21.65 -27.63
N LEU A 338 -3.23 21.56 -27.25
CA LEU A 338 -2.41 22.73 -26.93
C LEU A 338 -2.22 23.66 -28.13
N ILE A 339 -1.95 23.10 -29.31
CA ILE A 339 -1.81 23.89 -30.55
C ILE A 339 -3.12 24.60 -30.88
N ILE A 340 -4.26 23.92 -30.76
CA ILE A 340 -5.56 24.56 -31.00
C ILE A 340 -5.82 25.64 -29.95
N PHE A 341 -5.48 25.40 -28.68
CA PHE A 341 -5.67 26.38 -27.62
C PHE A 341 -4.79 27.62 -27.80
N THR A 342 -3.54 27.47 -28.22
CA THR A 342 -2.67 28.61 -28.55
C THR A 342 -3.16 29.37 -29.78
N LEU A 343 -3.62 28.68 -30.83
CA LEU A 343 -4.17 29.33 -32.02
C LEU A 343 -5.43 30.13 -31.71
N VAL A 344 -6.33 29.61 -30.87
CA VAL A 344 -7.52 30.33 -30.39
C VAL A 344 -7.13 31.54 -29.55
N ALA A 345 -6.14 31.41 -28.67
CA ALA A 345 -5.67 32.54 -27.86
C ALA A 345 -4.97 33.63 -28.71
N TYR A 346 -4.25 33.24 -29.75
CA TYR A 346 -3.52 34.14 -30.65
C TYR A 346 -4.46 34.88 -31.62
N ASN A 347 -5.39 34.16 -32.27
CA ASN A 347 -6.35 34.72 -33.23
C ASN A 347 -7.52 35.46 -32.56
N LYS A 348 -7.32 35.95 -31.34
CA LYS A 348 -8.33 36.65 -30.57
C LYS A 348 -8.65 38.01 -31.21
N LYS A 349 -9.94 38.31 -31.31
CA LYS A 349 -10.43 39.64 -31.74
C LYS A 349 -10.34 40.67 -30.62
N TYR A 350 -10.09 41.92 -30.99
CA TYR A 350 -10.08 43.06 -30.08
C TYR A 350 -11.47 43.68 -29.99
N GLY A 351 -12.01 43.84 -28.77
CA GLY A 351 -13.34 44.41 -28.55
C GLY A 351 -13.99 43.96 -27.23
N LYS A 352 -15.27 44.33 -27.03
CA LYS A 352 -16.07 43.83 -25.89
C LYS A 352 -16.58 42.41 -26.23
N PRO A 353 -16.31 41.39 -25.40
CA PRO A 353 -16.92 40.08 -25.57
C PRO A 353 -18.41 40.12 -25.18
N PRO A 354 -19.25 39.20 -25.68
CA PRO A 354 -18.97 38.20 -26.72
C PRO A 354 -18.88 38.82 -28.13
N PHE A 355 -18.05 38.23 -28.99
CA PHE A 355 -17.86 38.71 -30.36
C PHE A 355 -18.97 38.18 -31.28
N PRO A 356 -19.51 38.99 -32.21
CA PRO A 356 -20.45 38.49 -33.20
C PRO A 356 -19.79 37.44 -34.10
N LEU A 357 -20.58 36.44 -34.51
CA LEU A 357 -20.15 35.43 -35.46
C LEU A 357 -19.92 36.10 -36.82
N GLU A 358 -18.73 35.94 -37.38
CA GLU A 358 -18.47 36.33 -38.78
C GLU A 358 -18.80 35.13 -39.68
N ASP A 359 -19.58 35.36 -40.74
CA ASP A 359 -19.89 34.39 -41.80
C ASP A 359 -18.69 34.13 -42.74
N THR A 360 -17.50 33.99 -42.16
CA THR A 360 -16.24 33.70 -42.87
C THR A 360 -15.73 32.34 -42.43
N ILE A 361 -15.08 31.59 -43.34
CA ILE A 361 -14.47 30.28 -43.05
C ILE A 361 -13.55 30.34 -41.81
N SER A 362 -12.80 31.43 -41.66
CA SER A 362 -11.94 31.69 -40.48
C SER A 362 -12.73 31.87 -39.17
N GLY A 363 -13.92 32.47 -39.24
CA GLY A 363 -14.84 32.62 -38.11
C GLY A 363 -15.39 31.29 -37.63
N TYR A 364 -15.86 30.44 -38.55
CA TYR A 364 -16.31 29.09 -38.24
C TYR A 364 -15.20 28.22 -37.64
N LEU A 365 -13.97 28.31 -38.18
CA LEU A 365 -12.80 27.62 -37.62
C LEU A 365 -12.47 28.09 -36.20
N TYR A 366 -12.49 29.40 -35.95
CA TYR A 366 -12.24 29.96 -34.61
C TYR A 366 -13.27 29.47 -33.58
N VAL A 367 -14.55 29.50 -33.93
CA VAL A 367 -15.65 29.01 -33.06
C VAL A 367 -15.53 27.51 -32.81
N SER A 368 -15.17 26.73 -33.84
CA SER A 368 -14.94 25.29 -33.68
C SER A 368 -13.78 25.00 -32.70
N GLY A 369 -12.69 25.78 -32.76
CA GLY A 369 -11.56 25.69 -31.83
C GLY A 369 -11.95 26.10 -30.40
N GLN A 370 -12.77 27.13 -30.25
CA GLN A 370 -13.30 27.54 -28.94
C GLN A 370 -14.23 26.48 -28.34
N LEU A 371 -15.06 25.83 -29.17
CA LEU A 371 -15.92 24.72 -28.74
C LEU A 371 -15.08 23.52 -28.28
N LEU A 372 -14.11 23.10 -29.09
CA LEU A 372 -13.24 21.97 -28.76
C LEU A 372 -12.43 22.22 -27.48
N THR A 373 -11.87 23.41 -27.31
CA THR A 373 -11.11 23.78 -26.09
C THR A 373 -12.02 23.82 -24.86
N THR A 374 -13.27 24.28 -25.01
CA THR A 374 -14.26 24.25 -23.92
C THR A 374 -14.63 22.83 -23.53
N LEU A 375 -14.95 21.97 -24.50
CA LEU A 375 -15.25 20.55 -24.26
C LEU A 375 -14.08 19.82 -23.58
N ALA A 376 -12.85 20.06 -24.02
CA ALA A 376 -11.66 19.47 -23.42
C ALA A 376 -11.45 19.91 -21.96
N ASN A 377 -11.63 21.20 -21.65
CA ASN A 377 -11.51 21.70 -20.28
C ASN A 377 -12.65 21.21 -19.37
N CYS A 378 -13.89 21.08 -19.87
CA CYS A 378 -14.97 20.42 -19.15
C CYS A 378 -14.63 18.95 -18.84
N TYR A 379 -14.07 18.22 -19.82
CA TYR A 379 -13.59 16.85 -19.61
C TYR A 379 -12.51 16.78 -18.53
N PHE A 380 -11.51 17.68 -18.54
CA PHE A 380 -10.49 17.74 -17.50
C PHE A 380 -11.07 18.07 -16.12
N PHE A 381 -12.08 18.95 -16.05
CA PHE A 381 -12.76 19.28 -14.79
C PHE A 381 -13.49 18.08 -14.19
N PHE A 382 -14.35 17.41 -14.96
CA PHE A 382 -15.06 16.22 -14.49
C PHE A 382 -14.11 15.08 -14.13
N ARG A 383 -13.06 14.90 -14.94
CA ARG A 383 -12.02 13.91 -14.65
C ARG A 383 -11.29 14.23 -13.34
N GLY A 384 -10.92 15.48 -13.10
CA GLY A 384 -10.32 15.91 -11.83
C GLY A 384 -11.21 15.59 -10.62
N ILE A 385 -12.53 15.82 -10.73
CA ILE A 385 -13.49 15.48 -9.67
C ILE A 385 -13.54 13.96 -9.42
N ILE A 386 -13.57 13.15 -10.47
CA ILE A 386 -13.58 11.68 -10.36
C ILE A 386 -12.29 11.20 -9.69
N ASP A 387 -11.13 11.71 -10.11
CA ASP A 387 -9.83 11.33 -9.58
C ASP A 387 -9.69 11.74 -8.09
N MET A 388 -10.17 12.93 -7.72
CA MET A 388 -10.20 13.38 -6.32
C MET A 388 -11.11 12.54 -5.43
N LYS A 389 -12.33 12.22 -5.89
CA LYS A 389 -13.26 11.33 -5.14
C LYS A 389 -12.66 9.94 -4.93
N ARG A 390 -11.95 9.44 -5.94
CA ARG A 390 -11.37 8.10 -5.95
C ARG A 390 -10.17 7.96 -5.01
N LYS A 391 -9.30 8.96 -4.96
CA LYS A 391 -8.09 8.92 -4.14
C LYS A 391 -8.30 9.25 -2.65
N ARG A 392 -9.50 9.69 -2.23
CA ARG A 392 -9.85 10.07 -0.83
C ARG A 392 -8.75 10.96 -0.20
N PRO A 393 -8.82 12.29 -0.35
CA PRO A 393 -7.67 13.15 -0.13
C PRO A 393 -7.22 13.19 1.33
N LYS A 394 -6.02 12.69 1.62
CA LYS A 394 -5.14 13.35 2.59
C LYS A 394 -4.27 14.34 1.84
N LEU A 395 -4.30 15.60 2.26
CA LEU A 395 -3.67 16.74 1.58
C LEU A 395 -2.18 16.48 1.27
N ASN A 396 -1.46 15.91 2.23
CA ASN A 396 -0.02 15.62 2.10
C ASN A 396 0.27 14.55 1.03
N SER A 397 -0.56 13.49 0.97
CA SER A 397 -0.39 12.44 -0.04
C SER A 397 -0.73 12.90 -1.46
N LEU A 398 -1.72 13.80 -1.58
CA LEU A 398 -2.18 14.29 -2.86
C LEU A 398 -1.17 15.26 -3.49
N LEU A 399 -0.48 16.07 -2.66
CA LEU A 399 0.59 16.94 -3.12
C LEU A 399 1.83 16.17 -3.63
N ILE A 400 2.13 15.01 -3.05
CA ILE A 400 3.31 14.21 -3.43
C ILE A 400 3.01 13.26 -4.59
N ASP A 401 1.88 12.54 -4.57
CA ASP A 401 1.57 11.52 -5.60
C ASP A 401 0.67 12.06 -6.74
N GLY A 402 -0.12 13.10 -6.47
CA GLY A 402 -1.18 13.61 -7.35
C GLY A 402 -0.95 15.01 -7.90
N TYR A 403 0.25 15.59 -7.76
CA TYR A 403 0.53 16.98 -8.17
C TYR A 403 0.02 17.34 -9.57
N TYR A 404 0.31 16.52 -10.58
CA TYR A 404 -0.15 16.77 -11.95
C TYR A 404 -1.69 16.73 -12.09
N GLU A 405 -2.39 15.88 -11.33
CA GLU A 405 -3.85 15.85 -11.36
C GLU A 405 -4.43 17.13 -10.77
N ILE A 406 -3.81 17.68 -9.72
CA ILE A 406 -4.14 19.01 -9.20
C ILE A 406 -3.89 20.07 -10.27
N LEU A 407 -2.75 20.04 -10.97
CA LEU A 407 -2.47 21.03 -12.01
C LEU A 407 -3.46 20.99 -13.17
N PHE A 408 -3.86 19.81 -13.64
CA PHE A 408 -4.91 19.67 -14.64
C PHE A 408 -6.27 20.19 -14.14
N PHE A 409 -6.58 19.95 -12.86
CA PHE A 409 -7.80 20.46 -12.25
C PHE A 409 -7.78 21.99 -12.10
N ILE A 410 -6.68 22.57 -11.63
CA ILE A 410 -6.49 24.02 -11.53
C ILE A 410 -6.59 24.66 -12.91
N GLN A 411 -5.94 24.08 -13.93
CA GLN A 411 -6.03 24.56 -15.32
C GLN A 411 -7.48 24.64 -15.80
N ALA A 412 -8.26 23.58 -15.57
CA ALA A 412 -9.66 23.51 -15.97
C ALA A 412 -10.53 24.53 -15.21
N VAL A 413 -10.32 24.70 -13.91
CA VAL A 413 -11.04 25.71 -13.10
C VAL A 413 -10.73 27.13 -13.59
N LEU A 414 -9.46 27.46 -13.82
CA LEU A 414 -9.06 28.77 -14.36
C LEU A 414 -9.70 29.03 -15.73
N PHE A 415 -9.78 28.01 -16.58
CA PHE A 415 -10.45 28.12 -17.87
C PHE A 415 -11.96 28.36 -17.73
N LEU A 416 -12.64 27.64 -16.83
CA LEU A 416 -14.08 27.82 -16.58
C LEU A 416 -14.40 29.20 -16.02
N ILE A 417 -13.55 29.74 -15.13
CA ILE A 417 -13.66 31.12 -14.64
C ILE A 417 -13.50 32.10 -15.81
N SER A 418 -12.53 31.88 -16.70
CA SER A 418 -12.34 32.69 -17.91
C SER A 418 -13.57 32.63 -18.82
N ALA A 419 -14.14 31.45 -19.05
CA ALA A 419 -15.35 31.28 -19.85
C ALA A 419 -16.56 31.98 -19.23
N GLY A 420 -16.74 31.91 -17.91
CA GLY A 420 -17.79 32.64 -17.20
C GLY A 420 -17.65 34.16 -17.34
N LEU A 421 -16.43 34.69 -17.15
CA LEU A 421 -16.15 36.12 -17.34
C LEU A 421 -16.33 36.58 -18.79
N TYR A 422 -16.01 35.71 -19.76
CA TYR A 422 -16.23 35.97 -21.18
C TYR A 422 -17.72 36.14 -21.49
N LEU A 423 -18.58 35.28 -20.92
CA LEU A 423 -20.04 35.37 -21.06
C LEU A 423 -20.62 36.62 -20.38
N SER A 424 -20.04 37.04 -19.24
CA SER A 424 -20.43 38.26 -18.53
C SER A 424 -19.94 39.56 -19.20
N GLY A 425 -19.21 39.48 -20.31
CA GLY A 425 -18.71 40.66 -21.02
C GLY A 425 -17.47 41.34 -20.39
N GLU A 426 -16.87 40.73 -19.35
CA GLU A 426 -15.80 41.31 -18.54
C GLU A 426 -14.42 41.09 -19.16
N ARG A 427 -13.66 42.16 -19.46
CA ARG A 427 -12.32 42.07 -20.08
C ARG A 427 -11.28 41.29 -19.25
N LYS A 428 -11.53 41.13 -17.94
CA LYS A 428 -10.67 40.39 -17.00
C LYS A 428 -10.49 38.91 -17.36
N TYR A 429 -11.36 38.34 -18.20
CA TYR A 429 -11.25 36.95 -18.64
C TYR A 429 -9.88 36.61 -19.27
N LEU A 430 -9.23 37.60 -19.90
CA LEU A 430 -7.96 37.43 -20.58
C LEU A 430 -6.83 37.00 -19.64
N GLY A 431 -6.78 37.56 -18.41
CA GLY A 431 -5.76 37.19 -17.44
C GLY A 431 -5.84 35.71 -17.05
N PHE A 432 -7.05 35.24 -16.74
CA PHE A 432 -7.30 33.84 -16.43
C PHE A 432 -7.09 32.91 -17.62
N LEU A 433 -7.39 33.36 -18.85
CA LEU A 433 -7.14 32.60 -20.07
C LEU A 433 -5.65 32.35 -20.30
N VAL A 434 -4.84 33.40 -20.19
CA VAL A 434 -3.37 33.32 -20.38
C VAL A 434 -2.74 32.48 -19.28
N LEU A 435 -3.19 32.63 -18.02
CA LEU A 435 -2.72 31.80 -16.92
C LEU A 435 -3.07 30.32 -17.14
N SER A 436 -4.28 30.03 -17.60
CA SER A 436 -4.70 28.66 -17.95
C SER A 436 -3.85 28.11 -19.11
N LEU A 437 -3.56 28.92 -20.14
CA LEU A 437 -2.71 28.51 -21.26
C LEU A 437 -1.28 28.22 -20.83
N ALA A 438 -0.68 29.09 -20.01
CA ALA A 438 0.67 28.89 -19.46
C ALA A 438 0.74 27.60 -18.63
N LEU A 439 -0.26 27.37 -17.77
CA LEU A 439 -0.36 26.16 -16.97
C LEU A 439 -0.54 24.90 -17.84
N SER A 440 -1.27 25.02 -18.96
CA SER A 440 -1.44 23.92 -19.93
C SER A 440 -0.11 23.50 -20.58
N TRP A 441 0.77 24.46 -20.89
CA TRP A 441 2.11 24.14 -21.37
C TRP A 441 2.99 23.48 -20.31
N VAL A 442 2.90 23.93 -19.05
CA VAL A 442 3.60 23.27 -17.94
C VAL A 442 3.10 21.83 -17.75
N ASN A 443 1.81 21.59 -17.95
CA ASN A 443 1.20 20.26 -17.88
C ASN A 443 1.72 19.28 -18.95
N LEU A 444 2.40 19.75 -20.00
CA LEU A 444 3.11 18.90 -20.94
C LEU A 444 4.18 18.03 -20.25
N LEU A 445 4.77 18.54 -19.15
CA LEU A 445 5.74 17.80 -18.35
C LEU A 445 5.18 16.50 -17.76
N TYR A 446 3.85 16.35 -17.63
CA TYR A 446 3.24 15.08 -17.22
C TYR A 446 3.65 13.92 -18.13
N PHE A 447 3.77 14.16 -19.44
CA PHE A 447 4.06 13.11 -20.42
C PHE A 447 5.51 12.62 -20.39
N SER A 448 6.40 13.36 -19.74
CA SER A 448 7.78 12.93 -19.50
C SER A 448 7.88 11.60 -18.73
N ARG A 449 6.88 11.29 -17.89
CA ARG A 449 6.80 10.06 -17.07
C ARG A 449 6.80 8.77 -17.88
N GLY A 450 6.41 8.82 -19.15
CA GLY A 450 6.37 7.64 -20.02
C GLY A 450 7.76 7.08 -20.36
N TYR A 451 8.80 7.91 -20.32
CA TYR A 451 10.17 7.49 -20.58
C TYR A 451 10.97 7.37 -19.29
N ARG A 452 11.88 6.39 -19.19
CA ARG A 452 12.60 6.08 -17.95
C ARG A 452 13.47 7.24 -17.48
N HIS A 453 14.37 7.74 -18.34
CA HIS A 453 15.30 8.79 -17.96
C HIS A 453 14.57 10.11 -17.67
N MET A 454 13.72 10.56 -18.60
CA MET A 454 12.96 11.80 -18.44
C MET A 454 11.99 11.75 -17.24
N GLY A 455 11.36 10.60 -17.00
CA GLY A 455 10.45 10.41 -15.88
C GLY A 455 11.15 10.50 -14.52
N ILE A 456 12.38 9.99 -14.39
CA ILE A 456 13.19 10.15 -13.17
C ILE A 456 13.47 11.62 -12.90
N TYR A 457 13.90 12.39 -13.91
CA TYR A 457 14.13 13.83 -13.76
C TYR A 457 12.86 14.60 -13.42
N SER A 458 11.71 14.24 -14.00
CA SER A 458 10.43 14.85 -13.66
C SER A 458 10.03 14.63 -12.19
N VAL A 459 10.26 13.43 -11.65
CA VAL A 459 10.06 13.15 -10.21
C VAL A 459 10.98 14.01 -9.34
N MET A 460 12.24 14.18 -9.75
CA MET A 460 13.20 15.02 -9.03
C MET A 460 12.75 16.48 -9.00
N ILE A 461 12.37 17.05 -10.15
CA ILE A 461 11.88 18.42 -10.27
C ILE A 461 10.63 18.62 -9.39
N GLN A 462 9.69 17.67 -9.41
CA GLN A 462 8.47 17.75 -8.60
C GLN A 462 8.79 17.82 -7.09
N LYS A 463 9.67 16.93 -6.60
CA LYS A 463 10.05 16.91 -5.18
C LYS A 463 10.82 18.18 -4.79
N MET A 464 11.74 18.67 -5.63
CA MET A 464 12.47 19.91 -5.41
C MET A 464 11.53 21.12 -5.30
N ILE A 465 10.58 21.26 -6.23
CA ILE A 465 9.64 22.37 -6.22
C ILE A 465 8.78 22.34 -4.95
N LEU A 466 8.25 21.18 -4.58
CA LEU A 466 7.31 21.08 -3.46
C LEU A 466 8.00 21.19 -2.09
N SER A 467 9.16 20.57 -1.89
CA SER A 467 9.84 20.55 -0.60
C SER A 467 10.73 21.78 -0.40
N ASP A 468 11.55 22.12 -1.39
CA ASP A 468 12.69 23.00 -1.20
C ASP A 468 12.36 24.42 -1.66
N ILE A 469 11.77 24.56 -2.85
CA ILE A 469 11.38 25.87 -3.39
C ILE A 469 10.26 26.50 -2.58
N LEU A 470 9.27 25.73 -2.09
CA LEU A 470 8.21 26.31 -1.24
C LEU A 470 8.74 26.83 0.11
N ARG A 471 9.70 26.14 0.73
CA ARG A 471 10.35 26.62 1.97
C ARG A 471 11.20 27.85 1.72
N PHE A 472 11.96 27.85 0.62
CA PHE A 472 12.69 29.01 0.16
C PHE A 472 11.75 30.20 -0.11
N LEU A 473 10.65 29.97 -0.83
CA LEU A 473 9.68 30.99 -1.19
C LEU A 473 9.06 31.61 0.07
N PHE A 474 8.79 30.82 1.11
CA PHE A 474 8.28 31.34 2.38
C PHE A 474 9.27 32.33 3.02
N VAL A 475 10.54 31.96 3.15
CA VAL A 475 11.58 32.84 3.69
C VAL A 475 11.75 34.08 2.81
N TYR A 476 11.78 33.90 1.49
CA TYR A 476 11.88 34.99 0.52
C TYR A 476 10.71 35.97 0.60
N VAL A 477 9.48 35.48 0.75
CA VAL A 477 8.27 36.33 0.87
C VAL A 477 8.31 37.17 2.15
N VAL A 478 8.81 36.64 3.27
CA VAL A 478 9.01 37.41 4.51
C VAL A 478 9.98 38.57 4.28
N PHE A 479 11.11 38.32 3.61
CA PHE A 479 12.04 39.39 3.24
C PHE A 479 11.41 40.38 2.27
N LEU A 480 10.75 39.90 1.22
CA LEU A 480 10.13 40.76 0.21
C LEU A 480 9.10 41.71 0.84
N PHE A 481 8.21 41.21 1.70
CA PHE A 481 7.25 42.06 2.39
C PHE A 481 7.91 42.99 3.42
N GLY A 482 8.87 42.50 4.20
CA GLY A 482 9.60 43.31 5.18
C GLY A 482 10.31 44.51 4.54
N PHE A 483 11.07 44.26 3.47
CA PHE A 483 11.75 45.33 2.72
C PHE A 483 10.78 46.22 1.94
N SER A 484 9.66 45.69 1.45
CA SER A 484 8.61 46.51 0.82
C SER A 484 7.96 47.50 1.78
N ALA A 485 7.76 47.10 3.04
CA ALA A 485 7.18 47.95 4.08
C ALA A 485 8.17 49.06 4.49
N VAL A 486 9.44 48.70 4.72
CA VAL A 486 10.52 49.68 5.03
C VAL A 486 10.69 50.67 3.87
N SER A 487 10.69 50.17 2.64
CA SER A 487 10.79 51.00 1.43
C SER A 487 9.56 51.87 1.17
N LEU A 488 8.40 51.54 1.76
CA LEU A 488 7.21 52.39 1.69
C LEU A 488 7.29 53.53 2.71
N SER A 489 7.76 53.25 3.93
CA SER A 489 7.90 54.25 5.00
C SER A 489 8.87 55.39 4.65
N GLY A 490 9.81 55.19 3.72
CA GLY A 490 10.76 56.22 3.28
C GLY A 490 10.26 57.18 2.20
N LYS A 491 9.01 57.07 1.72
CA LYS A 491 8.44 57.94 0.66
C LYS A 491 7.54 59.04 1.22
N PHE A 492 7.72 60.29 0.78
CA PHE A 492 6.99 61.44 1.32
C PHE A 492 5.66 61.76 0.60
N MET A 493 5.53 61.53 -0.71
CA MET A 493 4.50 62.26 -1.50
C MET A 493 3.36 61.46 -2.15
N TYR A 494 3.33 60.13 -2.12
CA TYR A 494 2.12 59.39 -2.52
C TYR A 494 1.99 58.07 -1.76
N PRO A 495 0.81 57.74 -1.18
CA PRO A 495 0.54 56.40 -0.68
C PRO A 495 0.40 55.46 -1.87
N GLN A 496 1.53 54.98 -2.41
CA GLN A 496 1.50 53.88 -3.34
C GLN A 496 1.12 52.60 -2.60
N ASN A 497 0.32 51.77 -3.26
CA ASN A 497 -0.06 50.47 -2.73
C ASN A 497 1.20 49.64 -2.45
N ILE A 498 1.26 48.98 -1.29
CA ILE A 498 2.33 48.03 -0.91
C ILE A 498 2.62 47.04 -2.06
N SER A 499 1.57 46.64 -2.80
CA SER A 499 1.68 45.75 -3.96
C SER A 499 2.59 46.26 -5.07
N TYR A 500 2.62 47.58 -5.33
CA TYR A 500 3.48 48.17 -6.36
C TYR A 500 4.96 48.11 -5.96
N THR A 501 5.27 48.57 -4.74
CA THR A 501 6.64 48.52 -4.20
C THR A 501 7.14 47.07 -4.07
N THR A 502 6.28 46.15 -3.63
CA THR A 502 6.58 44.71 -3.56
C THR A 502 6.92 44.15 -4.96
N LEU A 503 6.14 44.51 -5.98
CA LEU A 503 6.36 44.04 -7.36
C LEU A 503 7.64 44.62 -7.97
N GLN A 504 7.98 45.87 -7.65
CA GLN A 504 9.25 46.46 -8.09
C GLN A 504 10.45 45.77 -7.43
N LEU A 505 10.45 45.57 -6.11
CA LEU A 505 11.51 44.82 -5.42
C LEU A 505 11.63 43.38 -5.95
N PHE A 506 10.51 42.74 -6.26
CA PHE A 506 10.51 41.43 -6.92
C PHE A 506 11.20 41.47 -8.29
N LYS A 507 10.89 42.46 -9.13
CA LYS A 507 11.59 42.66 -10.42
C LYS A 507 13.09 42.86 -10.23
N PHE A 508 13.51 43.61 -9.21
CA PHE A 508 14.92 43.78 -8.85
C PHE A 508 15.60 42.44 -8.54
N THR A 509 14.98 41.56 -7.76
CA THR A 509 15.59 40.26 -7.45
C THR A 509 15.76 39.33 -8.64
N ILE A 510 14.94 39.50 -9.69
CA ILE A 510 15.07 38.74 -10.94
C ILE A 510 16.11 39.38 -11.88
N GLY A 511 16.50 40.64 -11.63
CA GLY A 511 17.39 41.42 -12.49
C GLY A 511 16.67 42.23 -13.58
N MET A 512 15.34 42.41 -13.45
CA MET A 512 14.49 43.21 -14.35
C MET A 512 14.05 44.55 -13.72
N GLY A 513 14.67 44.98 -12.62
CA GLY A 513 14.28 46.19 -11.90
C GLY A 513 14.88 47.44 -12.54
N ASP A 514 14.03 48.39 -12.89
CA ASP A 514 14.46 49.71 -13.37
C ASP A 514 14.63 50.66 -12.18
N MET A 515 15.74 51.41 -12.12
CA MET A 515 16.02 52.34 -11.02
C MET A 515 15.12 53.59 -11.01
N GLU A 516 14.25 53.80 -12.01
CA GLU A 516 13.43 55.02 -12.18
C GLU A 516 12.44 55.31 -11.03
N PHE A 517 12.23 54.38 -10.10
CA PHE A 517 11.37 54.59 -8.92
C PHE A 517 12.10 55.20 -7.71
N THR A 518 13.43 55.36 -7.77
CA THR A 518 14.27 55.87 -6.66
C THR A 518 14.28 57.38 -6.52
N ASP A 519 13.82 58.11 -7.54
CA ASP A 519 13.80 59.59 -7.54
C ASP A 519 12.82 60.22 -6.56
N ASN A 520 11.93 59.42 -5.95
CA ASN A 520 10.83 59.88 -5.08
C ASN A 520 11.11 59.71 -3.56
N TYR A 521 12.36 59.46 -3.17
CA TYR A 521 12.76 59.22 -1.77
C TYR A 521 13.43 60.45 -1.14
N GLU A 522 13.12 60.74 0.13
CA GLU A 522 13.72 61.87 0.87
C GLU A 522 15.21 61.62 1.20
N TYR A 523 15.55 60.37 1.53
CA TYR A 523 16.91 59.92 1.82
C TYR A 523 17.35 58.87 0.81
N ILE A 524 17.71 59.33 -0.40
CA ILE A 524 18.14 58.49 -1.51
C ILE A 524 19.33 57.59 -1.11
N GLU A 525 20.28 58.13 -0.35
CA GLU A 525 21.46 57.39 0.12
C GLU A 525 21.11 56.22 1.04
N VAL A 526 20.17 56.42 1.98
CA VAL A 526 19.72 55.36 2.89
C VAL A 526 18.98 54.27 2.12
N PHE A 527 18.19 54.66 1.12
CA PHE A 527 17.50 53.72 0.26
C PHE A 527 18.47 52.86 -0.56
N TYR A 528 19.53 53.44 -1.14
CA TYR A 528 20.55 52.66 -1.86
C TYR A 528 21.28 51.67 -0.96
N VAL A 529 21.63 52.06 0.27
CA VAL A 529 22.25 51.15 1.25
C VAL A 529 21.32 49.99 1.60
N LEU A 530 20.03 50.27 1.83
CA LEU A 530 19.02 49.24 2.11
C LEU A 530 18.81 48.30 0.91
N LEU A 531 18.81 48.83 -0.32
CA LEU A 531 18.66 48.05 -1.55
C LEU A 531 19.88 47.15 -1.79
N ILE A 532 21.09 47.65 -1.59
CA ILE A 532 22.33 46.85 -1.69
C ILE A 532 22.32 45.74 -0.64
N PHE A 533 21.96 46.06 0.60
CA PHE A 533 21.84 45.07 1.67
C PHE A 533 20.80 44.00 1.33
N TYR A 534 19.64 44.40 0.79
CA TYR A 534 18.61 43.48 0.29
C TYR A 534 19.12 42.57 -0.82
N ILE A 535 19.83 43.11 -1.82
CA ILE A 535 20.39 42.31 -2.93
C ILE A 535 21.44 41.32 -2.40
N ILE A 536 22.35 41.75 -1.53
CA ILE A 536 23.36 40.88 -0.91
C ILE A 536 22.68 39.76 -0.11
N LEU A 537 21.74 40.12 0.76
CA LEU A 537 21.06 39.16 1.62
C LEU A 537 20.23 38.16 0.80
N THR A 538 19.47 38.63 -0.18
CA THR A 538 18.63 37.76 -1.01
C THR A 538 19.45 36.92 -2.00
N TYR A 539 20.44 37.50 -2.66
CA TYR A 539 21.22 36.81 -3.69
C TYR A 539 22.28 35.88 -3.08
N ILE A 540 23.03 36.32 -2.07
CA ILE A 540 24.14 35.52 -1.52
C ILE A 540 23.63 34.49 -0.51
N LEU A 541 22.75 34.87 0.43
CA LEU A 541 22.34 33.92 1.47
C LEU A 541 21.26 32.97 0.98
N LEU A 542 20.23 33.47 0.30
CA LEU A 542 19.09 32.61 -0.08
C LEU A 542 19.41 31.69 -1.26
N LEU A 543 20.20 32.13 -2.24
CA LEU A 543 20.60 31.29 -3.38
C LEU A 543 21.56 30.17 -2.94
N ASN A 544 22.53 30.48 -2.08
CA ASN A 544 23.45 29.47 -1.53
C ASN A 544 22.72 28.45 -0.63
N MET A 545 21.75 28.90 0.18
CA MET A 545 20.88 27.99 0.94
C MET A 545 20.02 27.11 0.03
N LEU A 546 19.46 27.67 -1.04
CA LEU A 546 18.66 26.92 -2.01
C LEU A 546 19.50 25.86 -2.72
N ILE A 547 20.69 26.19 -3.20
CA ILE A 547 21.60 25.23 -3.85
C ILE A 547 21.99 24.11 -2.86
N ALA A 548 22.30 24.46 -1.61
CA ALA A 548 22.67 23.47 -0.60
C ALA A 548 21.51 22.50 -0.31
N LEU A 549 20.28 23.01 -0.19
CA LEU A 549 19.08 22.18 0.00
C LEU A 549 18.81 21.30 -1.22
N MET A 550 18.92 21.86 -2.42
CA MET A 550 18.74 21.12 -3.68
C MET A 550 19.76 20.00 -3.85
N ASN A 551 21.05 20.24 -3.56
CA ASN A 551 22.07 19.20 -3.67
C ASN A 551 21.80 18.02 -2.72
N ARG A 552 21.42 18.33 -1.47
CA ARG A 552 21.06 17.29 -0.49
C ARG A 552 19.82 16.50 -0.94
N THR A 553 18.84 17.15 -1.53
CA THR A 553 17.64 16.46 -2.04
C THR A 553 17.94 15.65 -3.29
N VAL A 554 18.78 16.12 -4.23
CA VAL A 554 19.24 15.29 -5.37
C VAL A 554 19.83 13.98 -4.86
N GLU A 555 20.77 14.05 -3.92
CA GLU A 555 21.48 12.88 -3.43
C GLU A 555 20.52 11.85 -2.83
N MET A 556 19.63 12.26 -1.91
CA MET A 556 18.63 11.37 -1.32
C MET A 556 17.62 10.85 -2.35
N ILE A 557 17.19 11.69 -3.29
CA ILE A 557 16.16 11.36 -4.27
C ILE A 557 16.72 10.42 -5.34
N THR A 558 17.99 10.46 -5.71
CA THR A 558 18.53 9.57 -6.77
C THR A 558 18.28 8.09 -6.45
N MET A 559 18.43 7.67 -5.19
CA MET A 559 18.19 6.31 -4.73
C MET A 559 16.69 5.94 -4.78
N GLU A 560 15.81 6.82 -4.31
CA GLU A 560 14.36 6.58 -4.26
C GLU A 560 13.63 6.86 -5.59
N SER A 561 14.18 7.69 -6.46
CA SER A 561 13.49 8.22 -7.65
C SER A 561 13.07 7.12 -8.61
N THR A 562 13.87 6.06 -8.71
CA THR A 562 13.57 4.93 -9.58
C THR A 562 12.34 4.16 -9.11
N SER A 563 12.18 3.98 -7.79
CA SER A 563 11.05 3.29 -7.18
C SER A 563 9.78 4.13 -7.27
N ILE A 564 9.91 5.45 -7.03
CA ILE A 564 8.81 6.41 -7.16
C ILE A 564 8.36 6.53 -8.61
N TRP A 565 9.30 6.58 -9.58
CA TRP A 565 8.97 6.58 -11.00
C TRP A 565 8.22 5.30 -11.41
N LYS A 566 8.65 4.13 -10.92
CA LYS A 566 7.92 2.87 -11.15
C LYS A 566 6.50 2.92 -10.59
N LEU A 567 6.33 3.44 -9.37
CA LEU A 567 5.00 3.66 -8.76
C LEU A 567 4.15 4.60 -9.61
N GLN A 568 4.71 5.73 -10.02
CA GLN A 568 4.06 6.70 -10.89
C GLN A 568 3.66 6.09 -12.24
N ARG A 569 4.48 5.21 -12.79
CA ARG A 569 4.16 4.47 -14.01
C ARG A 569 3.04 3.45 -13.77
N ALA A 570 3.03 2.78 -12.62
CA ALA A 570 1.96 1.87 -12.22
C ALA A 570 0.60 2.58 -12.11
N VAL A 571 0.56 3.78 -11.51
CA VAL A 571 -0.63 4.65 -11.47
C VAL A 571 -1.17 4.88 -12.89
N THR A 572 -0.28 5.29 -13.79
CA THR A 572 -0.64 5.59 -15.19
C THR A 572 -1.16 4.34 -15.90
N ILE A 573 -0.55 3.17 -15.68
CA ILE A 573 -1.00 1.90 -16.27
C ILE A 573 -2.42 1.57 -15.82
N LEU A 574 -2.70 1.64 -14.52
CA LEU A 574 -4.03 1.34 -13.98
C LEU A 574 -5.09 2.34 -14.48
N ASP A 575 -4.76 3.63 -14.54
CA ASP A 575 -5.70 4.63 -15.04
C ASP A 575 -6.01 4.44 -16.53
N MET A 576 -5.02 4.02 -17.33
CA MET A 576 -5.24 3.64 -18.74
C MET A 576 -6.06 2.36 -18.86
N GLU A 577 -5.81 1.36 -18.00
CA GLU A 577 -6.54 0.10 -18.02
C GLU A 577 -8.03 0.31 -17.71
N LYS A 578 -8.36 1.21 -16.78
CA LYS A 578 -9.75 1.52 -16.43
C LYS A 578 -10.51 2.31 -17.49
N ARG A 579 -9.80 3.04 -18.35
CA ARG A 579 -10.41 3.72 -19.51
C ARG A 579 -10.75 2.77 -20.65
N LEU A 580 -10.19 1.57 -20.64
CA LEU A 580 -10.51 0.59 -21.67
C LEU A 580 -11.94 0.07 -21.48
N PRO A 581 -12.74 0.01 -22.56
CA PRO A 581 -13.98 -0.75 -22.57
C PRO A 581 -13.74 -2.20 -22.12
N GLY A 582 -14.72 -2.80 -21.44
CA GLY A 582 -14.60 -4.15 -20.87
C GLY A 582 -14.16 -5.23 -21.87
N CYS A 583 -14.55 -5.13 -23.14
CA CYS A 583 -14.12 -6.03 -24.20
C CYS A 583 -12.61 -5.96 -24.46
N LEU A 584 -12.03 -4.74 -24.53
CA LEU A 584 -10.59 -4.55 -24.70
C LEU A 584 -9.83 -4.98 -23.45
N ARG A 585 -10.38 -4.75 -22.26
CA ARG A 585 -9.78 -5.21 -21.00
C ARG A 585 -9.62 -6.73 -20.96
N ARG A 586 -10.64 -7.49 -21.38
CA ARG A 586 -10.55 -8.95 -21.51
C ARG A 586 -9.50 -9.39 -22.52
N ARG A 587 -9.43 -8.72 -23.68
CA ARG A 587 -8.46 -9.03 -24.75
C ARG A 587 -7.02 -8.73 -24.36
N PHE A 588 -6.79 -7.67 -23.60
CA PHE A 588 -5.46 -7.27 -23.15
C PHE A 588 -5.03 -7.88 -21.83
N ARG A 589 -5.88 -8.68 -21.15
CA ARG A 589 -5.53 -9.41 -19.93
C ARG A 589 -4.17 -10.11 -20.08
N CYS A 590 -3.32 -9.93 -19.07
CA CYS A 590 -2.01 -10.57 -19.02
C CYS A 590 -2.14 -11.94 -18.34
N GLY A 591 -1.23 -12.84 -18.68
CA GLY A 591 -1.23 -14.22 -18.19
C GLY A 591 -1.89 -15.21 -19.16
N VAL A 592 -1.71 -16.49 -18.84
CA VAL A 592 -2.21 -17.64 -19.58
C VAL A 592 -2.94 -18.54 -18.59
N GLU A 593 -4.09 -19.04 -19.00
CA GLU A 593 -4.79 -20.06 -18.23
C GLU A 593 -4.06 -21.40 -18.37
N LYS A 594 -3.65 -21.98 -17.25
CA LYS A 594 -2.97 -23.27 -17.21
C LYS A 594 -3.67 -24.19 -16.22
N SER A 595 -3.84 -25.45 -16.61
CA SER A 595 -4.23 -26.53 -15.72
C SER A 595 -2.99 -27.00 -14.97
N LEU A 596 -2.99 -26.88 -13.65
CA LEU A 596 -1.83 -27.23 -12.83
C LEU A 596 -1.75 -28.73 -12.49
N GLY A 597 -2.69 -29.55 -12.99
CA GLY A 597 -2.57 -31.00 -13.08
C GLY A 597 -2.35 -31.72 -11.75
N ILE A 598 -3.08 -31.35 -10.69
CA ILE A 598 -2.96 -31.99 -9.38
C ILE A 598 -4.11 -33.00 -9.20
N ALA A 599 -3.77 -34.22 -8.77
CA ALA A 599 -4.60 -35.43 -8.76
C ALA A 599 -5.97 -35.36 -8.03
N LEU A 600 -6.31 -34.27 -7.35
CA LEU A 600 -7.58 -34.12 -6.62
C LEU A 600 -8.61 -33.21 -7.30
N ARG A 601 -8.24 -32.37 -8.28
CA ARG A 601 -9.17 -31.47 -9.01
C ARG A 601 -8.53 -30.84 -10.24
N ASP A 602 -9.35 -30.52 -11.25
CA ASP A 602 -8.99 -29.61 -12.36
C ASP A 602 -8.78 -28.17 -11.83
N ASP A 603 -7.61 -27.90 -11.23
CA ASP A 603 -7.23 -26.57 -10.76
C ASP A 603 -6.71 -25.74 -11.94
N ARG A 604 -7.64 -25.01 -12.58
CA ARG A 604 -7.31 -24.06 -13.66
C ARG A 604 -7.08 -22.68 -13.07
N ARG A 605 -5.90 -22.13 -13.32
CA ARG A 605 -5.51 -20.82 -12.81
C ARG A 605 -4.98 -19.92 -13.90
N TRP A 606 -5.20 -18.62 -13.72
CA TRP A 606 -4.61 -17.58 -14.54
C TRP A 606 -3.21 -17.28 -14.02
N CYS A 607 -2.21 -17.79 -14.73
CA CYS A 607 -0.82 -17.66 -14.31
C CYS A 607 -0.06 -16.67 -15.22
N PHE A 608 0.89 -15.95 -14.63
CA PHE A 608 1.82 -15.08 -15.35
C PHE A 608 3.17 -15.76 -15.47
N ARG A 609 3.64 -15.91 -16.70
CA ARG A 609 4.95 -16.51 -17.00
C ARG A 609 6.05 -15.47 -16.80
N VAL A 610 7.05 -15.82 -16.02
CA VAL A 610 8.26 -15.03 -15.78
C VAL A 610 9.47 -15.91 -16.02
N GLU A 611 10.35 -15.46 -16.90
CA GLU A 611 11.64 -16.09 -17.15
C GLU A 611 12.70 -15.40 -16.29
N GLU A 612 13.33 -16.18 -15.41
CA GLU A 612 14.37 -15.75 -14.49
C GLU A 612 15.68 -16.45 -14.88
N VAL A 613 16.80 -15.73 -14.85
CA VAL A 613 18.14 -16.32 -15.04
C VAL A 613 18.85 -16.27 -13.71
N ASN A 614 19.15 -17.44 -13.14
CA ASN A 614 19.82 -17.56 -11.85
C ASN A 614 21.04 -18.47 -11.96
N TRP A 615 22.21 -17.86 -11.98
CA TRP A 615 23.50 -18.57 -12.00
C TRP A 615 23.88 -19.22 -10.66
N ASN A 616 23.19 -18.90 -9.57
CA ASN A 616 23.51 -19.43 -8.24
C ASN A 616 22.68 -20.67 -7.88
N LYS A 617 21.54 -20.91 -8.56
CA LYS A 617 20.59 -21.98 -8.23
C LYS A 617 20.30 -22.91 -9.42
N TRP A 618 21.32 -23.20 -10.24
CA TRP A 618 21.14 -24.00 -11.46
C TRP A 618 21.10 -25.53 -11.23
N ASN A 619 21.57 -26.01 -10.07
CA ASN A 619 21.68 -27.46 -9.76
C ASN A 619 20.59 -27.98 -8.79
N ILE A 620 19.42 -27.34 -8.74
CA ILE A 620 18.33 -27.77 -7.85
C ILE A 620 17.28 -28.54 -8.66
N ASN A 621 16.99 -29.77 -8.25
CA ASN A 621 15.91 -30.58 -8.80
C ASN A 621 14.55 -30.00 -8.36
N LEU A 622 14.08 -28.98 -9.07
CA LEU A 622 12.77 -28.37 -8.83
C LEU A 622 11.66 -29.24 -9.44
N GLY A 623 10.49 -29.27 -8.81
CA GLY A 623 9.32 -30.02 -9.27
C GLY A 623 8.71 -29.41 -10.55
N LYS A 624 9.24 -29.79 -11.71
CA LYS A 624 8.84 -29.27 -13.04
C LYS A 624 7.39 -29.65 -13.40
N ILE A 625 6.68 -28.75 -14.06
CA ILE A 625 5.37 -29.04 -14.70
C ILE A 625 5.57 -29.61 -16.11
N ASN A 626 6.52 -29.06 -16.85
CA ASN A 626 6.90 -29.48 -18.19
C ASN A 626 8.41 -29.76 -18.24
N GLU A 627 8.80 -30.77 -19.00
CA GLU A 627 10.21 -31.15 -19.15
C GLU A 627 10.97 -30.21 -20.12
N ASP A 628 10.28 -29.65 -21.12
CA ASP A 628 10.89 -28.87 -22.19
C ASP A 628 10.42 -27.40 -22.30
N PRO A 629 11.28 -26.48 -22.77
CA PRO A 629 10.95 -25.06 -23.02
C PRO A 629 10.04 -24.82 -24.24
N GLY A 630 9.58 -25.87 -24.91
CA GLY A 630 8.65 -25.80 -26.05
C GLY A 630 7.20 -26.02 -25.64
N ASN A 631 6.28 -25.17 -26.13
CA ASN A 631 4.87 -25.55 -26.16
C ASN A 631 4.70 -26.69 -27.19
N CYS A 632 4.79 -27.95 -26.78
CA CYS A 632 4.27 -29.06 -27.57
C CYS A 632 2.74 -29.05 -27.53
N LEU A 633 2.13 -28.05 -28.17
CA LEU A 633 0.76 -28.16 -28.69
C LEU A 633 0.85 -28.95 -29.99
N CYS A 634 0.98 -30.28 -29.88
CA CYS A 634 0.54 -31.14 -30.97
C CYS A 634 -0.98 -31.00 -31.07
N SER A 635 -1.37 -30.31 -32.14
CA SER A 635 -2.63 -30.45 -32.86
C SER A 635 -3.51 -31.65 -32.49
N HIS A 636 -4.54 -31.39 -31.69
CA HIS A 636 -5.84 -32.04 -31.85
C HIS A 636 -6.92 -30.94 -31.87
N VAL A 637 -6.88 -30.11 -32.91
CA VAL A 637 -8.09 -29.43 -33.37
C VAL A 637 -8.48 -30.15 -34.65
N SER A 638 -9.53 -30.96 -34.51
CA SER A 638 -10.30 -31.54 -35.59
C SER A 638 -10.54 -30.51 -36.69
N SER A 639 -10.29 -30.95 -37.91
CA SER A 639 -10.59 -30.24 -39.14
C SER A 639 -12.05 -29.77 -39.18
N PHE A 640 -12.28 -28.47 -39.00
CA PHE A 640 -13.41 -27.79 -39.59
C PHE A 640 -12.91 -26.56 -40.32
N SER A 641 -12.93 -26.68 -41.64
CA SER A 641 -12.65 -25.65 -42.62
C SER A 641 -13.68 -24.53 -42.55
N THR A 642 -13.25 -23.28 -42.31
CA THR A 642 -13.82 -22.08 -42.97
C THR A 642 -13.04 -20.81 -42.65
N GLY A 643 -12.74 -20.03 -43.69
CA GLY A 643 -12.55 -18.57 -43.59
C GLY A 643 -11.11 -18.05 -43.47
N ARG A 644 -10.47 -17.79 -44.61
CA ARG A 644 -9.28 -16.92 -44.71
C ARG A 644 -9.58 -15.55 -44.11
N SER A 645 -8.84 -15.13 -43.09
CA SER A 645 -8.88 -13.76 -42.54
C SER A 645 -7.48 -13.31 -42.09
N TRP A 646 -6.90 -12.36 -42.85
CA TRP A 646 -6.04 -11.21 -42.48
C TRP A 646 -5.05 -11.29 -41.29
N ARG A 647 -4.70 -12.47 -40.79
CA ARG A 647 -3.74 -12.68 -39.68
C ARG A 647 -2.29 -12.89 -40.14
N GLY A 648 -2.04 -13.11 -41.43
CA GLY A 648 -0.69 -13.35 -41.97
C GLY A 648 0.19 -12.09 -42.02
N PHE A 649 -0.39 -10.93 -42.33
CA PHE A 649 0.40 -9.73 -42.66
C PHE A 649 1.03 -9.02 -41.45
N PHE A 650 0.48 -9.18 -40.25
CA PHE A 650 0.99 -8.50 -39.04
C PHE A 650 2.04 -9.31 -38.26
N LEU A 651 2.19 -10.61 -38.52
CA LEU A 651 3.19 -11.43 -37.82
C LEU A 651 4.60 -11.31 -38.43
N GLU A 652 4.72 -11.09 -39.75
CA GLU A 652 6.01 -10.98 -40.43
C GLU A 652 6.79 -9.70 -40.08
N GLY A 653 6.11 -8.57 -39.90
CA GLY A 653 6.77 -7.31 -39.49
C GLY A 653 7.37 -7.33 -38.07
N SER A 654 6.90 -8.24 -37.20
CA SER A 654 7.41 -8.36 -35.82
C SER A 654 8.66 -9.23 -35.71
N ARG A 655 8.87 -10.16 -36.64
CA ARG A 655 10.09 -10.98 -36.72
C ARG A 655 11.27 -10.19 -37.28
N GLN A 656 11.05 -9.38 -38.32
CA GLN A 656 12.09 -8.53 -38.91
C GLN A 656 12.64 -7.47 -37.93
N ARG A 657 11.79 -6.88 -37.07
CA ARG A 657 12.24 -5.93 -36.03
C ARG A 657 13.04 -6.56 -34.88
N ARG A 658 12.84 -7.84 -34.58
CA ARG A 658 13.63 -8.57 -33.56
C ARG A 658 15.01 -8.96 -34.07
N GLN A 659 15.16 -9.17 -35.38
CA GLN A 659 16.46 -9.43 -36.01
C GLN A 659 17.33 -8.17 -36.02
N GLN A 660 16.74 -7.03 -36.43
CA GLN A 660 17.48 -5.76 -36.58
C GLN A 660 17.96 -5.15 -35.26
N GLN A 661 17.35 -5.54 -34.12
CA GLN A 661 17.75 -5.09 -32.78
C GLN A 661 18.85 -5.97 -32.16
N ARG A 662 19.10 -7.17 -32.68
CA ARG A 662 20.26 -8.01 -32.30
C ARG A 662 21.56 -7.51 -32.94
N ASP A 663 21.49 -7.05 -34.18
CA ASP A 663 22.68 -6.65 -34.94
C ASP A 663 23.31 -5.33 -34.44
N GLN A 664 22.58 -4.48 -33.72
CA GLN A 664 23.13 -3.25 -33.12
C GLN A 664 23.77 -3.43 -31.73
N SER A 665 23.68 -4.61 -31.13
CA SER A 665 24.22 -4.87 -29.78
C SER A 665 25.49 -5.74 -29.77
N THR A 666 26.05 -6.01 -30.94
CA THR A 666 27.21 -6.89 -31.12
C THR A 666 28.31 -6.22 -31.94
N GLU A 667 28.75 -5.02 -31.55
CA GLU A 667 30.05 -4.47 -31.96
C GLU A 667 30.74 -3.82 -30.76
N LEU A 668 31.44 -4.63 -29.97
CA LEU A 668 32.57 -4.17 -29.17
C LEU A 668 33.74 -5.13 -29.47
N ARG A 669 34.68 -4.66 -30.29
CA ARG A 669 35.95 -5.34 -30.57
C ARG A 669 36.79 -5.39 -29.28
N PRO A 670 37.56 -6.47 -29.04
CA PRO A 670 38.51 -6.52 -27.94
C PRO A 670 39.73 -5.66 -28.27
N LEU A 671 40.05 -4.70 -27.39
CA LEU A 671 41.33 -4.00 -27.41
C LEU A 671 42.42 -4.94 -26.87
N ASN A 672 43.51 -4.99 -27.64
CA ASN A 672 44.68 -5.82 -27.45
C ASN A 672 45.27 -5.74 -26.04
N THR A 673 45.70 -6.91 -25.57
CA THR A 673 46.79 -7.12 -24.62
C THR A 673 48.02 -6.29 -25.00
N ALA A 674 48.53 -5.49 -24.07
CA ALA A 674 49.90 -5.01 -24.08
C ALA A 674 50.59 -5.51 -22.80
N GLN A 675 51.68 -6.23 -23.03
CA GLN A 675 52.68 -6.63 -22.05
C GLN A 675 53.32 -5.40 -21.40
N VAL A 676 53.47 -5.41 -20.07
CA VAL A 676 54.72 -5.41 -19.27
C VAL A 676 54.30 -5.36 -17.80
#